data_AF-A0A2D5YLM7-F1
#
_entry.id   AF-A0A2D5YLM7-F1
#
_cell.length_a   1.000
_cell.length_b   1.000
_cell.length_c   1.000
_cell.angle_alpha   90.00
_cell.angle_beta   90.00
_cell.angle_gamma   90.00
#
_symmetry.space_group_name_H-M   'P 1'
#
loop_
_entity.id
_entity.type
_entity.pdbx_description
1 polymer ?
#
loop_
_entity_poly.entity_id
_entity_poly.type
_entity_poly.pdbx_seq_one_letter_code
_entity_poly.pdbx_strand_id
1 'polypeptide(L)'
;MTEKLEIITKANEEHGLGSLESLYSKGIIPREKKPYIINYKKSVGPYMALDKKDGHSYLLDASSQIASLSLGFNPTALFGVAHHYEAWTNEKDSENSREIIKAFEDFLKRKCGHQCLEVSYTNSGSESNETALIMAYKRRKFTKARKVLAFEGSFHGRMLTSLFSTWNKKKREPFQIPGFETVFCSFPQMLRTKNDFEATKKQLELFENSNHRDFLDLLNKEIDKANLDKENQLYHQELISLKEVYTEIQKEKIFSIIIEPMQCEGGDKYGSSRFYNLLTILAKSQGIEIIYDEVQTGFHLGRDFFWFKSFNMKDSEGQEVFPDYLTSAKKSQTGFVLAFNGEKSINSEINYTSILRGFYQGLISDQQKEKILNLENMVVENLLKLNKKYKEFSYPRARGLAFSIDCENNEQIMSFIKNRFSLGLLIYPAGDRTLRFRINTAFKKEEIEYLFNALDKLAAHIFNGEELTIDKFFSPSKMNSIDDMYKWHEKIVLAKKNGIKEEDALAFASDFFKDQSIEFKVINSDNFKEYKEDIIQIENDTYEPLRRTSIEKFERVVNTRAFVAIGLVKDKKLIGISFSGELRSFADERAMRRVKYFEHPGALYMLDTTVIKEYQEQGLGRYLKYSLELIAISKGLDYIYGRNRDVLAGSMLNTNISLGAIPELYASEDYLDDLDYRDVYIYRSNLKWPSLNEKLKMKISRHPYSPLAKSEIDDDFIKENMPSLINKVCLSNFISNNYIKQTNKLVETLPKDLRYIFSSSGHSECMDKVYKSIYYKNQNTSNKPTGVLTFKGHHFGKNSMLAHSLSFPENSHYPVKAINDLSLKKFEEELNSGEYLCVYLDIETLIDEHNSKKIDLTSFLKNIKELCTKSNVSLVYDETVNHYGLDKEWLSSNPELLPDAMIIYLGGQMGICAMKEELRISDPLMMISTWDGDEYSLVSSVHALESDPTKLNENHKLNDIEYLGDNLILVGENIPYRLKKLFSGPGRYSLSNGEINLLNEHLKELS
;
A
#
# COMPACT_ATOMS: atom_id res chain seq x y z
N MET A 1 -20.56 30.12 -8.47
CA MET A 1 -19.23 30.74 -8.31
C MET A 1 -18.29 29.65 -7.82
N THR A 2 -17.16 29.43 -8.48
CA THR A 2 -16.12 28.52 -7.96
C THR A 2 -15.55 29.12 -6.69
N GLU A 3 -15.66 28.40 -5.59
CA GLU A 3 -15.10 28.80 -4.30
C GLU A 3 -13.58 28.89 -4.45
N LYS A 4 -13.00 30.05 -4.11
CA LYS A 4 -11.56 30.26 -4.13
C LYS A 4 -10.95 29.60 -2.91
N LEU A 5 -9.95 28.74 -3.09
CA LEU A 5 -9.27 28.07 -1.98
C LEU A 5 -8.17 28.97 -1.43
N GLU A 6 -8.18 29.22 -0.13
CA GLU A 6 -7.12 29.99 0.53
C GLU A 6 -5.81 29.20 0.53
N ILE A 7 -4.70 29.85 0.14
CA ILE A 7 -3.36 29.23 0.19
C ILE A 7 -2.88 29.13 1.64
N ILE A 8 -2.05 28.13 1.94
CA ILE A 8 -1.33 28.07 3.23
C ILE A 8 -0.65 29.40 3.59
N THR A 9 -0.65 29.68 4.89
CA THR A 9 -0.06 30.88 5.48
C THR A 9 0.86 30.50 6.65
N LYS A 10 1.56 31.49 7.19
CA LYS A 10 2.34 31.32 8.42
C LYS A 10 1.50 30.86 9.61
N ALA A 11 0.20 31.19 9.65
CA ALA A 11 -0.70 30.74 10.71
C ALA A 11 -0.90 29.21 10.72
N ASN A 12 -0.83 28.56 9.55
CA ASN A 12 -0.85 27.09 9.47
C ASN A 12 0.42 26.49 10.08
N GLU A 13 1.58 27.09 9.80
CA GLU A 13 2.87 26.66 10.34
C GLU A 13 2.93 26.84 11.87
N GLU A 14 2.52 28.00 12.37
CA GLU A 14 2.47 28.30 13.80
C GLU A 14 1.52 27.35 14.55
N HIS A 15 0.34 27.05 13.97
CA HIS A 15 -0.58 26.06 14.51
C HIS A 15 0.05 24.66 14.52
N GLY A 16 0.66 24.24 13.42
CA GLY A 16 1.27 22.91 13.33
C GLY A 16 2.45 22.70 14.26
N LEU A 17 3.32 23.70 14.42
CA LEU A 17 4.38 23.68 15.43
C LEU A 17 3.81 23.55 16.85
N GLY A 18 2.75 24.31 17.17
CA GLY A 18 2.07 24.23 18.46
C GLY A 18 1.51 22.84 18.75
N SER A 19 0.87 22.19 17.78
CA SER A 19 0.33 20.83 17.92
C SER A 19 1.43 19.78 18.10
N LEU A 20 2.52 19.90 17.33
CA LEU A 20 3.66 18.98 17.39
C LEU A 20 4.47 19.07 18.68
N GLU A 21 4.43 20.20 19.39
CA GLU A 21 5.20 20.39 20.61
C GLU A 21 4.83 19.38 21.71
N SER A 22 3.60 18.87 21.72
CA SER A 22 3.17 17.78 22.62
C SER A 22 3.99 16.49 22.45
N LEU A 23 4.42 16.21 21.21
CA LEU A 23 5.23 15.03 20.87
C LEU A 23 6.73 15.31 21.07
N TYR A 24 7.18 16.53 20.76
CA TYR A 24 8.60 16.87 20.75
C TYR A 24 9.16 17.31 22.10
N SER A 25 8.40 18.07 22.90
CA SER A 25 8.86 18.57 24.23
C SER A 25 9.19 17.42 25.19
N LYS A 26 8.48 16.30 25.05
CA LYS A 26 8.66 15.08 25.83
C LYS A 26 9.68 14.11 25.24
N GLY A 27 10.29 14.44 24.09
CA GLY A 27 11.21 13.56 23.38
C GLY A 27 10.59 12.25 22.90
N ILE A 28 9.26 12.21 22.69
CA ILE A 28 8.53 10.96 22.37
C ILE A 28 8.96 10.44 21.00
N ILE A 29 8.87 11.30 19.98
CA ILE A 29 9.34 11.00 18.63
C ILE A 29 10.47 11.95 18.23
N PRO A 30 11.29 11.58 17.24
CA PRO A 30 12.22 12.51 16.60
C PRO A 30 11.53 13.73 15.97
N ARG A 31 12.24 14.87 15.94
CA ARG A 31 11.78 16.12 15.28
C ARG A 31 11.93 16.03 13.75
N GLU A 32 11.01 15.33 13.10
CA GLU A 32 11.07 15.04 11.65
C GLU A 32 9.85 15.49 10.85
N LYS A 33 8.69 15.65 11.51
CA LYS A 33 7.43 15.96 10.83
C LYS A 33 7.48 17.40 10.31
N LYS A 34 6.88 17.63 9.14
CA LYS A 34 6.68 18.98 8.62
C LYS A 34 5.77 19.76 9.59
N PRO A 35 5.93 21.08 9.72
CA PRO A 35 5.21 21.90 10.70
C PRO A 35 3.76 22.17 10.29
N TYR A 36 3.04 21.19 9.74
CA TYR A 36 1.67 21.33 9.26
C TYR A 36 0.84 20.12 9.65
N ILE A 37 -0.42 20.36 10.00
CA ILE A 37 -1.37 19.32 10.38
C ILE A 37 -2.39 19.12 9.26
N ILE A 38 -2.48 17.90 8.76
CA ILE A 38 -3.38 17.56 7.66
C ILE A 38 -4.83 17.42 8.14
N ASN A 39 -5.75 17.95 7.34
CA ASN A 39 -7.17 17.71 7.46
C ASN A 39 -7.64 16.77 6.33
N TYR A 40 -7.74 15.48 6.62
CA TYR A 40 -8.16 14.50 5.62
C TYR A 40 -9.55 14.80 5.05
N LYS A 41 -10.51 15.17 5.91
CA LYS A 41 -11.90 15.37 5.51
C LYS A 41 -12.06 16.51 4.50
N LYS A 42 -11.22 17.55 4.61
CA LYS A 42 -11.25 18.73 3.72
C LYS A 42 -10.28 18.68 2.55
N SER A 43 -9.33 17.74 2.53
CA SER A 43 -8.42 17.54 1.39
C SER A 43 -9.20 17.02 0.18
N VAL A 44 -8.85 17.42 -1.05
CA VAL A 44 -9.62 17.02 -2.24
C VAL A 44 -8.80 17.11 -3.52
N GLY A 45 -8.85 16.07 -4.34
CA GLY A 45 -8.13 16.04 -5.62
C GLY A 45 -6.62 16.23 -5.41
N PRO A 46 -5.95 17.15 -6.11
CA PRO A 46 -4.52 17.42 -5.90
C PRO A 46 -4.25 18.34 -4.71
N TYR A 47 -5.25 18.74 -3.93
CA TYR A 47 -5.11 19.71 -2.86
C TYR A 47 -5.13 19.05 -1.48
N MET A 48 -4.11 19.33 -0.68
CA MET A 48 -4.05 18.96 0.73
C MET A 48 -4.55 20.13 1.58
N ALA A 49 -5.59 19.87 2.38
CA ALA A 49 -6.06 20.82 3.37
C ALA A 49 -5.22 20.71 4.64
N LEU A 50 -4.86 21.86 5.21
CA LEU A 50 -4.06 22.00 6.40
C LEU A 50 -4.77 22.87 7.43
N ASP A 51 -4.83 22.40 8.67
CA ASP A 51 -5.50 23.12 9.74
C ASP A 51 -4.76 24.43 10.10
N LYS A 52 -5.54 25.42 10.54
CA LYS A 52 -5.09 26.62 11.26
C LYS A 52 -6.03 26.84 12.44
N LYS A 53 -5.68 27.77 13.35
CA LYS A 53 -6.49 28.05 14.55
C LYS A 53 -7.98 28.23 14.25
N ASP A 54 -8.31 28.95 13.17
CA ASP A 54 -9.68 29.26 12.77
C ASP A 54 -9.96 28.78 11.32
N GLY A 55 -10.03 27.46 11.13
CA GLY A 55 -10.38 26.84 9.85
C GLY A 55 -9.22 26.09 9.20
N HIS A 56 -9.15 26.10 7.86
CA HIS A 56 -8.11 25.41 7.10
C HIS A 56 -7.70 26.22 5.87
N SER A 57 -6.53 25.91 5.33
CA SER A 57 -6.02 26.44 4.05
C SER A 57 -5.46 25.28 3.22
N TYR A 58 -5.05 25.55 1.99
CA TYR A 58 -4.70 24.50 1.03
C TYR A 58 -3.28 24.65 0.47
N LEU A 59 -2.66 23.51 0.18
CA LEU A 59 -1.50 23.40 -0.69
C LEU A 59 -1.82 22.51 -1.90
N LEU A 60 -1.20 22.80 -3.04
CA LEU A 60 -1.20 21.96 -4.24
C LEU A 60 -0.09 20.91 -4.10
N ASP A 61 -0.48 19.64 -4.01
CA ASP A 61 0.44 18.51 -3.90
C ASP A 61 0.94 18.05 -5.28
N ALA A 62 1.98 18.72 -5.78
CA ALA A 62 2.71 18.32 -6.99
C ALA A 62 3.73 17.19 -6.73
N SER A 63 3.61 16.50 -5.59
CA SER A 63 4.46 15.38 -5.18
C SER A 63 3.67 14.09 -4.91
N SER A 64 2.34 14.17 -4.90
CA SER A 64 1.40 13.07 -4.63
C SER A 64 1.83 12.20 -3.45
N GLN A 65 2.20 12.83 -2.33
CA GLN A 65 2.75 12.17 -1.13
C GLN A 65 3.90 11.20 -1.43
N ILE A 66 4.93 11.70 -2.12
CA ILE A 66 6.10 10.93 -2.58
C ILE A 66 5.71 9.84 -3.60
N ALA A 67 4.84 10.21 -4.55
CA ALA A 67 4.30 9.32 -5.59
C ALA A 67 3.54 8.11 -5.05
N SER A 68 2.64 8.32 -4.09
CA SER A 68 1.79 7.28 -3.50
C SER A 68 0.29 7.47 -3.76
N LEU A 69 -0.13 8.67 -4.14
CA LEU A 69 -1.53 8.93 -4.53
C LEU A 69 -1.64 8.94 -6.06
N SER A 70 -2.30 7.94 -6.65
CA SER A 70 -2.58 7.95 -8.10
C SER A 70 -3.77 8.84 -8.44
N LEU A 71 -4.76 8.91 -7.53
CA LEU A 71 -6.05 9.58 -7.75
C LEU A 71 -6.22 10.87 -6.92
N GLY A 72 -5.21 11.28 -6.14
CA GLY A 72 -5.30 12.42 -5.22
C GLY A 72 -6.00 12.11 -3.89
N PHE A 73 -6.42 13.15 -3.17
CA PHE A 73 -7.13 13.07 -1.89
C PHE A 73 -8.64 12.89 -2.07
N ASN A 74 -9.25 12.11 -1.16
CA ASN A 74 -10.66 11.72 -1.20
C ASN A 74 -11.18 11.31 -2.60
N PRO A 75 -10.47 10.46 -3.35
CA PRO A 75 -10.96 10.02 -4.65
C PRO A 75 -12.21 9.16 -4.45
N THR A 76 -13.21 9.34 -5.31
CA THR A 76 -14.52 8.65 -5.21
C THR A 76 -14.37 7.14 -4.99
N ALA A 77 -13.49 6.48 -5.73
CA ALA A 77 -13.23 5.04 -5.61
C ALA A 77 -12.89 4.59 -4.18
N LEU A 78 -12.11 5.37 -3.43
CA LEU A 78 -11.60 4.94 -2.12
C LEU A 78 -12.64 5.04 -1.01
N PHE A 79 -13.76 5.75 -1.21
CA PHE A 79 -14.91 5.63 -0.31
C PHE A 79 -15.44 4.19 -0.28
N GLY A 80 -15.24 3.43 -1.35
CA GLY A 80 -15.55 2.01 -1.45
C GLY A 80 -14.94 1.17 -0.33
N VAL A 81 -13.78 1.57 0.20
CA VAL A 81 -13.08 0.88 1.29
C VAL A 81 -13.98 0.80 2.53
N ALA A 82 -14.69 1.88 2.87
CA ALA A 82 -15.53 1.97 4.05
C ALA A 82 -16.78 1.06 3.99
N HIS A 83 -17.14 0.57 2.81
CA HIS A 83 -18.29 -0.32 2.64
C HIS A 83 -18.00 -1.77 3.02
N HIS A 84 -16.73 -2.16 3.16
CA HIS A 84 -16.32 -3.50 3.56
C HIS A 84 -16.07 -3.55 5.06
N TYR A 85 -16.81 -4.39 5.77
CA TYR A 85 -16.59 -4.65 7.20
C TYR A 85 -15.13 -5.09 7.45
N GLU A 86 -14.61 -5.93 6.56
CA GLU A 86 -13.27 -6.48 6.61
C GLU A 86 -12.17 -5.42 6.51
N ALA A 87 -12.45 -4.26 5.91
CA ALA A 87 -11.51 -3.14 5.90
C ALA A 87 -11.45 -2.43 7.25
N TRP A 88 -12.53 -2.45 8.04
CA TRP A 88 -12.53 -1.87 9.39
C TRP A 88 -11.81 -2.77 10.39
N THR A 89 -11.91 -4.09 10.21
CA THR A 89 -11.24 -5.05 11.10
C THR A 89 -9.89 -5.53 10.57
N ASN A 90 -9.50 -5.18 9.35
CA ASN A 90 -8.35 -5.78 8.65
C ASN A 90 -8.44 -7.32 8.54
N GLU A 91 -9.66 -7.86 8.39
CA GLU A 91 -9.91 -9.30 8.26
C GLU A 91 -9.63 -9.79 6.83
N LYS A 92 -8.53 -10.52 6.64
CA LYS A 92 -8.08 -10.98 5.32
C LYS A 92 -8.60 -12.35 4.89
N ASP A 93 -9.10 -13.16 5.82
CA ASP A 93 -9.51 -14.56 5.58
C ASP A 93 -11.03 -14.70 5.34
N SER A 94 -11.80 -13.61 5.29
CA SER A 94 -13.21 -13.69 4.92
C SER A 94 -13.37 -14.12 3.45
N GLU A 95 -14.57 -14.58 3.09
CA GLU A 95 -14.88 -14.91 1.70
C GLU A 95 -14.72 -13.68 0.77
N ASN A 96 -15.27 -12.52 1.15
CA ASN A 96 -15.13 -11.29 0.38
C ASN A 96 -13.66 -10.86 0.27
N SER A 97 -12.89 -11.03 1.34
CA SER A 97 -11.47 -10.67 1.35
C SER A 97 -10.66 -11.51 0.37
N ARG A 98 -10.90 -12.84 0.35
CA ARG A 98 -10.26 -13.73 -0.62
C ARG A 98 -10.67 -13.42 -2.05
N GLU A 99 -11.94 -13.09 -2.29
CA GLU A 99 -12.42 -12.70 -3.63
C GLU A 99 -11.75 -11.42 -4.12
N ILE A 100 -11.62 -10.40 -3.28
CA ILE A 100 -10.93 -9.15 -3.61
C ILE A 100 -9.44 -9.37 -3.85
N ILE A 101 -8.76 -10.12 -2.98
CA ILE A 101 -7.33 -10.43 -3.16
C ILE A 101 -7.13 -11.15 -4.50
N LYS A 102 -7.95 -12.17 -4.78
CA LYS A 102 -7.90 -12.87 -6.07
C LYS A 102 -8.17 -11.93 -7.26
N ALA A 103 -9.17 -11.07 -7.17
CA ALA A 103 -9.48 -10.11 -8.23
C ALA A 103 -8.31 -9.16 -8.49
N PHE A 104 -7.60 -8.76 -7.43
CA PHE A 104 -6.40 -7.94 -7.55
C PHE A 104 -5.23 -8.72 -8.17
N GLU A 105 -4.96 -9.95 -7.73
CA GLU A 105 -3.95 -10.82 -8.34
C GLU A 105 -4.21 -11.07 -9.84
N ASP A 106 -5.46 -11.35 -10.20
CA ASP A 106 -5.86 -11.52 -11.60
C ASP A 106 -5.69 -10.23 -12.40
N PHE A 107 -5.97 -9.07 -11.79
CA PHE A 107 -5.69 -7.78 -12.39
C PHE A 107 -4.19 -7.58 -12.61
N LEU A 108 -3.35 -7.88 -11.62
CA LEU A 108 -1.88 -7.79 -11.72
C LEU A 108 -1.33 -8.72 -12.82
N LYS A 109 -1.80 -9.97 -12.90
CA LYS A 109 -1.46 -10.91 -13.99
C LYS A 109 -1.76 -10.33 -15.37
N ARG A 110 -2.94 -9.71 -15.55
CA ARG A 110 -3.30 -9.01 -16.79
C ARG A 110 -2.38 -7.82 -17.08
N LYS A 111 -2.04 -7.01 -16.07
CA LYS A 111 -1.14 -5.85 -16.26
C LYS A 111 0.30 -6.26 -16.57
N CYS A 112 0.78 -7.38 -16.05
CA CYS A 112 2.10 -7.92 -16.38
C CYS A 112 2.13 -8.65 -17.72
N GLY A 113 1.01 -9.22 -18.16
CA GLY A 113 0.97 -10.12 -19.32
C GLY A 113 1.55 -11.51 -19.01
N HIS A 114 1.50 -11.95 -17.76
CA HIS A 114 2.10 -13.21 -17.31
C HIS A 114 1.11 -13.99 -16.43
N GLN A 115 0.71 -15.19 -16.86
CA GLN A 115 -0.32 -15.98 -16.17
C GLN A 115 0.19 -16.71 -14.94
N CYS A 116 1.44 -17.21 -14.99
CA CYS A 116 2.09 -17.94 -13.90
C CYS A 116 2.80 -16.97 -12.94
N LEU A 117 2.05 -16.04 -12.37
CA LEU A 117 2.57 -15.02 -11.46
C LEU A 117 2.13 -15.29 -10.02
N GLU A 118 3.09 -15.32 -9.10
CA GLU A 118 2.86 -15.43 -7.66
C GLU A 118 3.03 -14.05 -6.99
N VAL A 119 2.18 -13.74 -6.01
CA VAL A 119 2.17 -12.45 -5.31
C VAL A 119 2.47 -12.65 -3.82
N SER A 120 3.52 -11.98 -3.34
CA SER A 120 3.84 -11.88 -1.91
C SER A 120 3.53 -10.47 -1.43
N TYR A 121 2.54 -10.29 -0.56
CA TYR A 121 2.20 -9.01 0.05
C TYR A 121 3.12 -8.69 1.24
N THR A 122 3.44 -7.41 1.39
CA THR A 122 4.31 -6.85 2.44
C THR A 122 3.77 -5.48 2.88
N ASN A 123 4.38 -4.91 3.93
CA ASN A 123 3.89 -3.65 4.49
C ASN A 123 4.51 -2.37 3.91
N SER A 124 5.65 -2.46 3.24
CA SER A 124 6.34 -1.30 2.67
C SER A 124 7.19 -1.65 1.46
N GLY A 125 7.69 -0.64 0.74
CA GLY A 125 8.61 -0.85 -0.38
C GLY A 125 9.97 -1.40 0.03
N SER A 126 10.52 -0.96 1.17
CA SER A 126 11.77 -1.52 1.72
C SER A 126 11.60 -3.02 1.99
N GLU A 127 10.46 -3.39 2.58
CA GLU A 127 10.12 -4.77 2.92
C GLU A 127 9.85 -5.62 1.67
N SER A 128 9.21 -5.07 0.63
CA SER A 128 9.11 -5.74 -0.68
C SER A 128 10.48 -6.04 -1.27
N ASN A 129 11.40 -5.08 -1.24
CA ASN A 129 12.76 -5.26 -1.75
C ASN A 129 13.53 -6.31 -0.94
N GLU A 130 13.43 -6.31 0.38
CA GLU A 130 14.07 -7.34 1.21
C GLU A 130 13.43 -8.72 0.99
N THR A 131 12.11 -8.80 0.84
CA THR A 131 11.43 -10.06 0.52
C THR A 131 11.89 -10.64 -0.81
N ALA A 132 12.01 -9.81 -1.86
CA ALA A 132 12.55 -10.25 -3.15
C ALA A 132 14.02 -10.69 -3.03
N LEU A 133 14.82 -9.99 -2.23
CA LEU A 133 16.21 -10.36 -1.96
C LEU A 133 16.33 -11.65 -1.15
N ILE A 134 15.41 -11.95 -0.23
CA ILE A 134 15.34 -13.25 0.48
C ILE A 134 15.06 -14.37 -0.52
N MET A 135 14.10 -14.18 -1.43
CA MET A 135 13.76 -15.15 -2.47
C MET A 135 14.98 -15.41 -3.37
N ALA A 136 15.66 -14.34 -3.80
CA ALA A 136 16.90 -14.44 -4.56
C ALA A 136 18.05 -15.10 -3.80
N TYR A 137 18.21 -14.77 -2.52
CA TYR A 137 19.23 -15.36 -1.68
C TYR A 137 19.05 -16.87 -1.54
N LYS A 138 17.81 -17.37 -1.38
CA LYS A 138 17.52 -18.81 -1.29
C LYS A 138 17.90 -19.59 -2.55
N ARG A 139 17.82 -18.95 -3.73
CA ARG A 139 18.04 -19.55 -5.05
C ARG A 139 19.41 -19.22 -5.66
N ARG A 140 20.24 -18.47 -4.94
CA ARG A 140 21.52 -17.96 -5.41
C ARG A 140 22.40 -19.06 -6.03
N LYS A 141 22.99 -18.75 -7.19
CA LYS A 141 23.98 -19.61 -7.87
C LYS A 141 25.21 -19.88 -7.01
N PHE A 142 25.77 -18.83 -6.41
CA PHE A 142 26.97 -18.92 -5.59
C PHE A 142 26.59 -19.04 -4.11
N THR A 143 26.74 -20.23 -3.52
CA THR A 143 26.26 -20.54 -2.16
C THR A 143 26.89 -19.67 -1.06
N LYS A 144 28.11 -19.16 -1.30
CA LYS A 144 28.83 -18.25 -0.39
C LYS A 144 28.60 -16.76 -0.66
N ALA A 145 27.89 -16.40 -1.73
CA ALA A 145 27.61 -15.00 -2.04
C ALA A 145 26.77 -14.34 -0.93
N ARG A 146 27.16 -13.10 -0.58
CA ARG A 146 26.53 -12.30 0.48
C ARG A 146 26.23 -10.87 0.03
N LYS A 147 26.59 -10.49 -1.19
CA LYS A 147 26.47 -9.11 -1.67
C LYS A 147 25.39 -8.98 -2.72
N VAL A 148 24.73 -7.83 -2.71
CA VAL A 148 23.83 -7.39 -3.77
C VAL A 148 24.63 -6.53 -4.75
N LEU A 149 24.23 -6.50 -6.02
CA LEU A 149 24.68 -5.51 -6.99
C LEU A 149 23.55 -4.50 -7.23
N ALA A 150 23.85 -3.21 -7.14
CA ALA A 150 22.95 -2.11 -7.45
C ALA A 150 23.68 -1.06 -8.31
N PHE A 151 23.00 0.06 -8.60
CA PHE A 151 23.52 1.08 -9.51
C PHE A 151 23.73 2.43 -8.81
N GLU A 152 24.75 3.19 -9.22
CA GLU A 152 24.97 4.55 -8.73
C GLU A 152 23.72 5.41 -8.93
N GLY A 153 23.31 6.14 -7.89
CA GLY A 153 22.08 6.95 -7.88
C GLY A 153 20.82 6.23 -7.38
N SER A 154 20.85 4.91 -7.21
CA SER A 154 19.68 4.13 -6.77
C SER A 154 19.15 4.46 -5.37
N PHE A 155 17.87 4.17 -5.15
CA PHE A 155 17.20 4.19 -3.86
C PHE A 155 16.22 3.01 -3.74
N HIS A 156 16.54 2.07 -2.86
CA HIS A 156 15.78 0.82 -2.70
C HIS A 156 15.12 0.67 -1.32
N GLY A 157 15.20 1.68 -0.47
CA GLY A 157 14.57 1.64 0.86
C GLY A 157 15.55 1.89 1.99
N ARG A 158 15.10 1.64 3.22
CA ARG A 158 15.82 2.01 4.45
C ARG A 158 15.87 0.91 5.50
N MET A 159 15.47 -0.32 5.16
CA MET A 159 15.77 -1.53 5.94
C MET A 159 17.21 -1.96 5.65
N LEU A 160 17.82 -2.89 6.38
CA LEU A 160 19.27 -3.09 6.34
C LEU A 160 19.82 -3.35 4.92
N THR A 161 19.35 -4.38 4.23
CA THR A 161 19.88 -4.75 2.90
C THR A 161 19.43 -3.76 1.84
N SER A 162 18.18 -3.29 1.93
CA SER A 162 17.63 -2.28 1.02
C SER A 162 18.33 -0.92 1.14
N LEU A 163 18.76 -0.55 2.35
CA LEU A 163 19.58 0.62 2.63
C LEU A 163 21.01 0.45 2.11
N PHE A 164 21.59 -0.75 2.23
CA PHE A 164 22.89 -1.04 1.64
C PHE A 164 22.86 -0.88 0.13
N SER A 165 21.73 -1.22 -0.50
CA SER A 165 21.52 -1.02 -1.93
C SER A 165 21.10 0.40 -2.31
N THR A 166 20.88 1.31 -1.35
CA THR A 166 20.65 2.73 -1.64
C THR A 166 21.99 3.46 -1.79
N TRP A 167 22.15 4.24 -2.87
CA TRP A 167 23.43 4.85 -3.24
C TRP A 167 23.96 5.88 -2.24
N ASN A 168 23.07 6.67 -1.63
CA ASN A 168 23.46 7.82 -0.81
C ASN A 168 24.35 7.40 0.38
N LYS A 169 25.64 7.77 0.32
CA LYS A 169 26.65 7.40 1.32
C LYS A 169 26.36 7.89 2.73
N LYS A 170 25.95 9.16 2.88
CA LYS A 170 25.56 9.76 4.17
C LYS A 170 24.45 8.94 4.84
N LYS A 171 23.62 8.31 4.01
CA LYS A 171 22.56 7.43 4.46
C LYS A 171 23.09 6.03 4.82
N ARG A 172 23.75 5.37 3.88
CA ARG A 172 24.13 3.96 4.02
C ARG A 172 25.26 3.71 5.02
N GLU A 173 26.35 4.47 4.95
CA GLU A 173 27.62 4.15 5.61
C GLU A 173 27.51 3.99 7.15
N PRO A 174 26.69 4.78 7.87
CA PRO A 174 26.51 4.58 9.31
C PRO A 174 25.91 3.22 9.70
N PHE A 175 25.21 2.52 8.81
CA PHE A 175 24.58 1.23 9.13
C PHE A 175 25.24 0.06 8.42
N GLN A 176 26.25 0.33 7.59
CA GLN A 176 26.88 -0.65 6.73
C GLN A 176 27.66 -1.68 7.55
N ILE A 177 27.36 -2.96 7.34
CA ILE A 177 28.02 -4.08 8.02
C ILE A 177 29.12 -4.64 7.12
N PRO A 178 30.39 -4.71 7.59
CA PRO A 178 31.49 -5.27 6.82
C PRO A 178 31.19 -6.68 6.30
N GLY A 179 31.46 -6.93 5.02
CA GLY A 179 31.21 -8.21 4.34
C GLY A 179 29.81 -8.35 3.70
N PHE A 180 28.85 -7.51 4.08
CA PHE A 180 27.46 -7.52 3.57
C PHE A 180 27.15 -6.30 2.68
N GLU A 181 28.18 -5.59 2.22
CA GLU A 181 28.02 -4.38 1.43
C GLU A 181 27.42 -4.67 0.05
N THR A 182 26.61 -3.74 -0.46
CA THR A 182 26.22 -3.72 -1.87
C THR A 182 27.37 -3.21 -2.74
N VAL A 183 27.54 -3.82 -3.91
CA VAL A 183 28.44 -3.37 -4.97
C VAL A 183 27.67 -2.46 -5.93
N PHE A 184 28.25 -1.31 -6.27
CA PHE A 184 27.62 -0.34 -7.16
C PHE A 184 28.32 -0.28 -8.52
N CYS A 185 27.56 -0.46 -9.59
CA CYS A 185 27.99 -0.20 -10.97
C CYS A 185 27.45 1.14 -11.48
N SER A 186 28.11 1.71 -12.48
CA SER A 186 27.68 2.95 -13.12
C SER A 186 26.29 2.82 -13.76
N PHE A 187 25.43 3.83 -13.61
CA PHE A 187 24.12 3.87 -14.28
C PHE A 187 24.20 4.67 -15.58
N PRO A 188 23.90 4.07 -16.76
CA PRO A 188 23.89 4.82 -18.01
C PRO A 188 22.65 5.73 -18.07
N GLN A 189 22.87 7.04 -18.13
CA GLN A 189 21.80 8.03 -18.04
C GLN A 189 21.43 8.59 -19.42
N MET A 190 20.16 8.43 -19.78
CA MET A 190 19.54 9.13 -20.90
C MET A 190 19.17 10.56 -20.48
N LEU A 191 19.69 11.56 -21.20
CA LEU A 191 19.51 12.99 -20.86
C LEU A 191 18.16 13.56 -21.30
N ARG A 192 17.41 12.86 -22.16
CA ARG A 192 16.10 13.27 -22.69
C ARG A 192 15.20 12.04 -22.83
N THR A 193 13.89 12.18 -22.60
CA THR A 193 12.93 11.05 -22.66
C THR A 193 12.41 10.76 -24.08
N LYS A 194 12.79 11.55 -25.08
CA LYS A 194 12.37 11.41 -26.47
C LYS A 194 13.43 10.59 -27.22
N ASN A 195 13.05 9.38 -27.67
CA ASN A 195 13.86 8.37 -28.38
C ASN A 195 14.35 7.23 -27.47
N ASP A 196 13.48 6.25 -27.23
CA ASP A 196 13.88 4.99 -26.62
C ASP A 196 14.58 4.11 -27.66
N PHE A 197 15.59 3.33 -27.24
CA PHE A 197 16.42 2.53 -28.15
C PHE A 197 16.19 1.05 -27.86
N GLU A 198 16.00 0.23 -28.90
CA GLU A 198 15.87 -1.22 -28.77
C GLU A 198 17.21 -1.94 -28.99
N ALA A 199 17.36 -3.12 -28.39
CA ALA A 199 18.52 -3.99 -28.65
C ALA A 199 18.36 -4.69 -30.01
N THR A 200 19.43 -4.73 -30.79
CA THR A 200 19.47 -5.51 -32.02
C THR A 200 19.68 -7.00 -31.72
N LYS A 201 19.24 -7.88 -32.62
CA LYS A 201 19.46 -9.32 -32.50
C LYS A 201 20.92 -9.72 -32.22
N LYS A 202 21.89 -9.10 -32.92
CA LYS A 202 23.33 -9.37 -32.71
C LYS A 202 23.81 -8.99 -31.31
N GLN A 203 23.27 -7.91 -30.74
CA GLN A 203 23.59 -7.52 -29.36
C GLN A 203 23.00 -8.54 -28.39
N LEU A 204 21.74 -8.97 -28.59
CA LEU A 204 21.12 -10.00 -27.75
C LEU A 204 21.92 -11.30 -27.77
N GLU A 205 22.28 -11.80 -28.96
CA GLU A 205 23.11 -13.01 -29.14
C GLU A 205 24.46 -12.90 -28.42
N LEU A 206 25.09 -11.72 -28.42
CA LEU A 206 26.37 -11.50 -27.70
C LEU A 206 26.20 -11.72 -26.19
N PHE A 207 25.14 -11.17 -25.59
CA PHE A 207 24.91 -11.24 -24.14
C PHE A 207 24.32 -12.58 -23.69
N GLU A 208 23.53 -13.25 -24.54
CA GLU A 208 23.08 -14.64 -24.32
C GLU A 208 24.27 -15.60 -24.23
N ASN A 209 25.30 -15.36 -25.03
CA ASN A 209 26.55 -16.14 -25.02
C ASN A 209 27.59 -15.62 -24.01
N SER A 210 27.17 -14.91 -22.96
CA SER A 210 28.09 -14.33 -21.95
C SER A 210 28.89 -15.35 -21.14
N ASN A 211 28.52 -16.64 -21.17
CA ASN A 211 29.33 -17.72 -20.59
C ASN A 211 30.49 -18.18 -21.48
N HIS A 212 30.56 -17.72 -22.73
CA HIS A 212 31.62 -18.09 -23.65
C HIS A 212 32.94 -17.40 -23.28
N ARG A 213 34.06 -18.12 -23.40
CA ARG A 213 35.40 -17.61 -23.00
C ARG A 213 35.83 -16.31 -23.70
N ASP A 214 35.34 -16.08 -24.91
CA ASP A 214 35.69 -14.92 -25.74
C ASP A 214 34.73 -13.72 -25.51
N PHE A 215 33.72 -13.84 -24.63
CA PHE A 215 32.71 -12.79 -24.43
C PHE A 215 33.33 -11.43 -24.08
N LEU A 216 34.29 -11.41 -23.16
CA LEU A 216 34.91 -10.16 -22.72
C LEU A 216 35.68 -9.48 -23.86
N ASP A 217 36.36 -10.25 -24.72
CA ASP A 217 37.08 -9.72 -25.88
C ASP A 217 36.12 -9.17 -26.93
N LEU A 218 35.00 -9.85 -27.18
CA LEU A 218 33.94 -9.38 -28.07
C LEU A 218 33.27 -8.10 -27.53
N LEU A 219 32.96 -8.06 -26.24
CA LEU A 219 32.39 -6.89 -25.58
C LEU A 219 33.35 -5.69 -25.65
N ASN A 220 34.65 -5.90 -25.40
CA ASN A 220 35.65 -4.84 -25.52
C ASN A 220 35.73 -4.26 -26.93
N LYS A 221 35.66 -5.10 -27.98
CA LYS A 221 35.62 -4.63 -29.37
C LYS A 221 34.38 -3.78 -29.66
N GLU A 222 33.22 -4.15 -29.12
CA GLU A 222 32.00 -3.35 -29.26
C GLU A 222 32.08 -2.02 -28.48
N ILE A 223 32.71 -2.01 -27.31
CA ILE A 223 33.00 -0.79 -26.54
C ILE A 223 33.88 0.16 -27.35
N ASP A 224 35.01 -0.32 -27.89
CA ASP A 224 35.93 0.49 -28.68
C ASP A 224 35.24 1.10 -29.91
N LYS A 225 34.38 0.31 -30.57
CA LYS A 225 33.57 0.78 -31.70
C LYS A 225 32.56 1.86 -31.29
N ALA A 226 31.87 1.69 -30.16
CA ALA A 226 30.89 2.65 -29.65
C ALA A 226 31.55 3.97 -29.22
N ASN A 227 32.78 3.93 -28.69
CA ASN A 227 33.52 5.12 -28.25
C ASN A 227 33.90 6.07 -29.40
N LEU A 228 34.14 5.52 -30.60
CA LEU A 228 34.52 6.30 -31.78
C LEU A 228 33.37 7.13 -32.37
N ASP A 229 32.13 6.80 -32.00
CA ASP A 229 30.93 7.46 -32.49
C ASP A 229 30.37 8.44 -31.45
N LYS A 230 30.53 9.75 -31.71
CA LYS A 230 30.03 10.81 -30.83
C LYS A 230 28.51 10.82 -30.70
N GLU A 231 27.77 10.26 -31.65
CA GLU A 231 26.31 10.14 -31.56
C GLU A 231 25.89 8.95 -30.68
N ASN A 232 26.82 8.04 -30.34
CA ASN A 232 26.57 6.79 -29.63
C ASN A 232 27.08 6.78 -28.19
N GLN A 233 27.31 7.95 -27.59
CA GLN A 233 27.85 8.08 -26.23
C GLN A 233 27.03 7.33 -25.18
N LEU A 234 25.69 7.30 -25.30
CA LEU A 234 24.84 6.55 -24.39
C LEU A 234 25.10 5.03 -24.49
N TYR A 235 25.18 4.48 -25.71
CA TYR A 235 25.47 3.06 -25.88
C TYR A 235 26.86 2.67 -25.36
N HIS A 236 27.85 3.54 -25.55
CA HIS A 236 29.17 3.34 -24.96
C HIS A 236 29.11 3.27 -23.42
N GLN A 237 28.37 4.17 -22.78
CA GLN A 237 28.14 4.11 -21.31
C GLN A 237 27.40 2.84 -20.88
N GLU A 238 26.40 2.41 -21.65
CA GLU A 238 25.65 1.17 -21.39
C GLU A 238 26.58 -0.05 -21.42
N LEU A 239 27.45 -0.17 -22.44
CA LEU A 239 28.38 -1.28 -22.54
C LEU A 239 29.44 -1.27 -21.43
N ILE A 240 29.91 -0.09 -21.00
CA ILE A 240 30.81 0.03 -19.84
C ILE A 240 30.12 -0.48 -18.58
N SER A 241 28.90 -0.01 -18.31
CA SER A 241 28.11 -0.44 -17.15
C SER A 241 27.88 -1.96 -17.17
N LEU A 242 27.49 -2.53 -18.33
CA LEU A 242 27.29 -3.97 -18.48
C LEU A 242 28.59 -4.78 -18.29
N LYS A 243 29.75 -4.24 -18.69
CA LYS A 243 31.05 -4.84 -18.43
C LYS A 243 31.42 -4.82 -16.94
N GLU A 244 31.12 -3.73 -16.23
CA GLU A 244 31.27 -3.66 -14.77
C GLU A 244 30.42 -4.74 -14.10
N VAL A 245 29.13 -4.83 -14.47
CA VAL A 245 28.21 -5.85 -13.95
C VAL A 245 28.78 -7.26 -14.18
N TYR A 246 29.17 -7.59 -15.41
CA TYR A 246 29.76 -8.89 -15.73
C TYR A 246 31.00 -9.18 -14.86
N THR A 247 31.89 -8.20 -14.73
CA THR A 247 33.14 -8.34 -13.96
C THR A 247 32.87 -8.59 -12.47
N GLU A 248 31.89 -7.90 -11.87
CA GLU A 248 31.51 -8.11 -10.47
C GLU A 248 30.83 -9.48 -10.25
N ILE A 249 30.03 -9.95 -11.20
CA ILE A 249 29.44 -11.29 -11.15
C ILE A 249 30.53 -12.37 -11.14
N GLN A 250 31.59 -12.22 -11.95
CA GLN A 250 32.70 -13.19 -11.99
C GLN A 250 33.50 -13.29 -10.67
N LYS A 251 33.33 -12.35 -9.74
CA LYS A 251 33.93 -12.45 -8.40
C LYS A 251 33.18 -13.39 -7.46
N GLU A 252 32.04 -13.93 -7.87
CA GLU A 252 31.22 -14.92 -7.15
C GLU A 252 30.71 -14.45 -5.77
N LYS A 253 30.70 -13.14 -5.54
CA LYS A 253 30.21 -12.53 -4.28
C LYS A 253 28.77 -12.02 -4.38
N ILE A 254 28.27 -11.86 -5.60
CA ILE A 254 26.95 -11.32 -5.90
C ILE A 254 25.90 -12.43 -5.91
N PHE A 255 24.81 -12.26 -5.17
CA PHE A 255 23.67 -13.19 -5.20
C PHE A 255 22.47 -12.67 -6.00
N SER A 256 22.35 -11.36 -6.19
CA SER A 256 21.25 -10.73 -6.94
C SER A 256 21.62 -9.34 -7.45
N ILE A 257 20.95 -8.90 -8.51
CA ILE A 257 20.99 -7.53 -9.05
C ILE A 257 19.65 -6.85 -8.73
N ILE A 258 19.68 -5.62 -8.24
CA ILE A 258 18.49 -4.78 -8.03
C ILE A 258 18.62 -3.45 -8.77
N ILE A 259 17.54 -3.03 -9.45
CA ILE A 259 17.54 -1.81 -10.26
C ILE A 259 16.14 -1.17 -10.36
N GLU A 260 16.05 0.15 -10.32
CA GLU A 260 14.82 0.91 -10.62
C GLU A 260 14.69 1.13 -12.14
N PRO A 261 13.51 0.97 -12.78
CA PRO A 261 13.31 1.35 -14.20
C PRO A 261 13.59 2.83 -14.50
N MET A 262 13.34 3.69 -13.52
CA MET A 262 13.73 5.10 -13.49
C MET A 262 14.23 5.40 -12.09
N GLN A 263 15.48 5.82 -11.95
CA GLN A 263 16.03 6.19 -10.63
C GLN A 263 15.35 7.49 -10.17
N CYS A 264 14.48 7.38 -9.18
CA CYS A 264 13.62 8.47 -8.76
C CYS A 264 14.36 9.44 -7.84
N GLU A 265 14.70 8.97 -6.63
CA GLU A 265 15.36 9.81 -5.62
C GLU A 265 16.75 10.28 -6.07
N GLY A 266 17.39 9.52 -6.98
CA GLY A 266 18.72 9.79 -7.54
C GLY A 266 18.82 10.93 -8.55
N GLY A 267 17.70 11.56 -8.92
CA GLY A 267 17.67 12.70 -9.86
C GLY A 267 16.76 12.52 -11.08
N ASP A 268 15.73 11.67 -10.99
CA ASP A 268 14.87 11.30 -12.13
C ASP A 268 15.72 10.89 -13.36
N LYS A 269 16.56 9.87 -13.19
CA LYS A 269 17.44 9.35 -14.24
C LYS A 269 16.77 8.19 -14.97
N TYR A 270 16.85 8.22 -16.30
CA TYR A 270 16.21 7.25 -17.19
C TYR A 270 17.29 6.41 -17.87
N GLY A 271 17.07 5.11 -17.99
CA GLY A 271 17.85 4.21 -18.87
C GLY A 271 17.09 3.94 -20.17
N SER A 272 17.78 3.41 -21.18
CA SER A 272 17.14 2.96 -22.43
C SER A 272 16.59 1.54 -22.32
N SER A 273 15.61 1.21 -23.14
CA SER A 273 15.06 -0.16 -23.25
C SER A 273 16.14 -1.17 -23.61
N ARG A 274 17.07 -0.80 -24.51
CA ARG A 274 18.25 -1.60 -24.88
C ARG A 274 19.08 -1.98 -23.66
N PHE A 275 19.39 -1.03 -22.78
CA PHE A 275 20.16 -1.32 -21.56
C PHE A 275 19.46 -2.33 -20.66
N TYR A 276 18.19 -2.11 -20.34
CA TYR A 276 17.41 -3.02 -19.49
C TYR A 276 17.27 -4.41 -20.10
N ASN A 277 17.06 -4.49 -21.41
CA ASN A 277 17.01 -5.76 -22.12
C ASN A 277 18.35 -6.50 -22.03
N LEU A 278 19.46 -5.84 -22.35
CA LEU A 278 20.79 -6.47 -22.32
C LEU A 278 21.21 -6.85 -20.89
N LEU A 279 20.90 -6.03 -19.89
CA LEU A 279 21.16 -6.31 -18.48
C LEU A 279 20.38 -7.56 -18.03
N THR A 280 19.12 -7.68 -18.41
CA THR A 280 18.27 -8.83 -18.04
C THR A 280 18.75 -10.12 -18.70
N ILE A 281 19.13 -10.05 -19.99
CA ILE A 281 19.74 -11.18 -20.71
C ILE A 281 21.07 -11.58 -20.07
N LEU A 282 21.92 -10.62 -19.70
CA LEU A 282 23.19 -10.87 -19.02
C LEU A 282 22.95 -11.59 -17.68
N ALA A 283 22.06 -11.05 -16.84
CA ALA A 283 21.75 -11.61 -15.53
C ALA A 283 21.27 -13.07 -15.64
N LYS A 284 20.30 -13.33 -16.54
CA LYS A 284 19.75 -14.67 -16.77
C LYS A 284 20.80 -15.64 -17.32
N SER A 285 21.58 -15.23 -18.31
CA SER A 285 22.65 -16.05 -18.88
C SER A 285 23.70 -16.41 -17.83
N GLN A 286 23.99 -15.51 -16.90
CA GLN A 286 24.93 -15.74 -15.79
C GLN A 286 24.30 -16.51 -14.62
N GLY A 287 22.99 -16.75 -14.62
CA GLY A 287 22.27 -17.40 -13.51
C GLY A 287 22.16 -16.53 -12.25
N ILE A 288 22.11 -15.21 -12.41
CA ILE A 288 21.93 -14.24 -11.33
C ILE A 288 20.50 -13.68 -11.41
N GLU A 289 19.76 -13.76 -10.31
CA GLU A 289 18.38 -13.26 -10.28
C GLU A 289 18.35 -11.73 -10.24
N ILE A 290 17.51 -11.12 -11.08
CA ILE A 290 17.35 -9.67 -11.22
C ILE A 290 15.99 -9.19 -10.70
N ILE A 291 16.03 -8.14 -9.88
CA ILE A 291 14.89 -7.51 -9.23
C ILE A 291 14.66 -6.12 -9.83
N TYR A 292 13.45 -5.88 -10.33
CA TYR A 292 13.03 -4.55 -10.77
C TYR A 292 12.26 -3.86 -9.65
N ASP A 293 12.84 -2.79 -9.13
CA ASP A 293 12.24 -1.95 -8.11
C ASP A 293 11.26 -0.95 -8.73
N GLU A 294 9.99 -1.32 -8.71
CA GLU A 294 8.87 -0.50 -9.17
C GLU A 294 8.05 0.07 -8.01
N VAL A 295 8.66 0.23 -6.83
CA VAL A 295 8.03 0.85 -5.66
C VAL A 295 7.51 2.24 -6.00
N GLN A 296 8.24 3.01 -6.82
CA GLN A 296 7.83 4.35 -7.22
C GLN A 296 7.30 4.43 -8.65
N THR A 297 7.83 3.64 -9.59
CA THR A 297 7.48 3.73 -11.02
C THR A 297 6.19 3.02 -11.39
N GLY A 298 5.78 2.03 -10.61
CA GLY A 298 4.55 1.28 -10.83
C GLY A 298 3.28 2.14 -10.68
N PHE A 299 2.15 1.55 -11.08
CA PHE A 299 0.82 2.15 -11.06
C PHE A 299 0.76 3.46 -11.84
N HIS A 300 1.19 3.43 -13.10
CA HIS A 300 1.10 4.57 -14.04
C HIS A 300 1.88 5.81 -13.58
N LEU A 301 3.01 5.69 -12.86
CA LEU A 301 3.86 6.88 -12.73
C LEU A 301 4.36 7.34 -14.11
N GLY A 302 4.76 6.40 -14.95
CA GLY A 302 4.99 6.61 -16.37
C GLY A 302 3.67 6.55 -17.14
N ARG A 303 3.68 5.83 -18.27
CA ARG A 303 2.49 5.62 -19.10
C ARG A 303 1.85 4.26 -18.80
N ASP A 304 2.65 3.21 -18.88
CA ASP A 304 2.24 1.85 -18.58
C ASP A 304 1.95 1.62 -17.09
N PHE A 305 1.14 0.60 -16.79
CA PHE A 305 0.80 0.27 -15.40
C PHE A 305 2.06 -0.09 -14.62
N PHE A 306 2.90 -0.98 -15.15
CA PHE A 306 4.27 -1.20 -14.69
C PHE A 306 5.24 -0.69 -15.74
N TRP A 307 6.27 0.04 -15.31
CA TRP A 307 7.20 0.71 -16.20
C TRP A 307 8.03 -0.26 -17.03
N PHE A 308 8.38 -1.43 -16.50
CA PHE A 308 9.20 -2.42 -17.21
C PHE A 308 8.57 -2.88 -18.53
N LYS A 309 7.23 -2.85 -18.63
CA LYS A 309 6.52 -3.18 -19.88
C LYS A 309 6.89 -2.26 -21.02
N SER A 310 7.25 -1.02 -20.72
CA SER A 310 7.70 -0.05 -21.72
C SER A 310 9.05 -0.40 -22.37
N PHE A 311 9.82 -1.32 -21.76
CA PHE A 311 11.09 -1.77 -22.32
C PHE A 311 10.95 -2.87 -23.37
N ASN A 312 9.77 -3.50 -23.50
CA ASN A 312 9.48 -4.52 -24.52
C ASN A 312 10.60 -5.59 -24.63
N MET A 313 11.07 -6.09 -23.49
CA MET A 313 12.29 -6.91 -23.42
C MET A 313 12.10 -8.26 -24.10
N LYS A 314 13.06 -8.64 -24.94
CA LYS A 314 13.05 -9.90 -25.70
C LYS A 314 14.41 -10.58 -25.75
N ASP A 315 14.41 -11.87 -26.03
CA ASP A 315 15.62 -12.61 -26.44
C ASP A 315 15.89 -12.47 -27.96
N SER A 316 16.98 -13.07 -28.44
CA SER A 316 17.40 -13.04 -29.85
C SER A 316 16.45 -13.79 -30.79
N GLU A 317 15.56 -14.63 -30.25
CA GLU A 317 14.49 -15.32 -30.96
C GLU A 317 13.18 -14.50 -30.99
N GLY A 318 13.11 -13.42 -30.21
CA GLY A 318 11.96 -12.52 -30.13
C GLY A 318 10.93 -12.91 -29.07
N GLN A 319 11.23 -13.87 -28.19
CA GLN A 319 10.37 -14.24 -27.06
C GLN A 319 10.48 -13.18 -25.97
N GLU A 320 9.36 -12.93 -25.28
CA GLU A 320 9.32 -11.95 -24.19
C GLU A 320 10.14 -12.43 -22.98
N VAL A 321 10.92 -11.51 -22.40
CA VAL A 321 11.75 -11.76 -21.23
C VAL A 321 11.29 -10.88 -20.07
N PHE A 322 11.19 -11.48 -18.89
CA PHE A 322 10.74 -10.81 -17.66
C PHE A 322 11.88 -10.74 -16.63
N PRO A 323 11.88 -9.75 -15.71
CA PRO A 323 12.71 -9.84 -14.51
C PRO A 323 12.31 -11.07 -13.68
N ASP A 324 13.15 -11.52 -12.75
CA ASP A 324 12.80 -12.66 -11.88
C ASP A 324 11.78 -12.21 -10.82
N TYR A 325 11.99 -11.02 -10.27
CA TYR A 325 11.05 -10.37 -9.36
C TYR A 325 10.80 -8.91 -9.72
N LEU A 326 9.59 -8.44 -9.44
CA LEU A 326 9.23 -7.02 -9.44
C LEU A 326 8.67 -6.65 -8.08
N THR A 327 9.12 -5.53 -7.51
CA THR A 327 8.61 -5.02 -6.25
C THR A 327 7.76 -3.77 -6.44
N SER A 328 6.71 -3.60 -5.64
CA SER A 328 5.89 -2.39 -5.66
C SER A 328 5.43 -2.00 -4.25
N ALA A 329 5.09 -0.72 -4.07
CA ALA A 329 4.50 -0.12 -2.88
C ALA A 329 3.88 1.25 -3.26
N LYS A 330 3.85 2.22 -2.33
CA LYS A 330 3.39 3.60 -2.58
C LYS A 330 2.01 3.67 -3.24
N LYS A 331 1.92 3.80 -4.57
CA LYS A 331 0.64 3.85 -5.30
C LYS A 331 -0.15 2.55 -5.24
N SER A 332 0.50 1.42 -5.00
CA SER A 332 -0.22 0.20 -4.66
C SER A 332 -0.80 0.22 -3.25
N GLN A 333 -0.50 1.22 -2.42
CA GLN A 333 -0.94 1.39 -1.02
C GLN A 333 -0.48 0.30 -0.04
N THR A 334 -0.16 -0.89 -0.54
CA THR A 334 0.47 -2.03 0.13
C THR A 334 1.77 -2.40 -0.56
N GLY A 335 2.76 -2.90 0.16
CA GLY A 335 3.91 -3.51 -0.48
C GLY A 335 3.55 -4.85 -1.11
N PHE A 336 4.19 -5.22 -2.23
CA PHE A 336 4.20 -6.59 -2.72
C PHE A 336 5.41 -6.90 -3.61
N VAL A 337 5.65 -8.20 -3.80
CA VAL A 337 6.61 -8.81 -4.74
C VAL A 337 5.83 -9.67 -5.73
N LEU A 338 6.09 -9.47 -7.02
CA LEU A 338 5.62 -10.34 -8.10
C LEU A 338 6.78 -11.24 -8.52
N ALA A 339 6.59 -12.56 -8.43
CA ALA A 339 7.57 -13.55 -8.86
C ALA A 339 7.20 -14.13 -10.23
N PHE A 340 8.04 -13.91 -11.23
CA PHE A 340 7.84 -14.41 -12.60
C PHE A 340 8.42 -15.82 -12.80
N ASN A 341 9.32 -16.24 -11.90
CA ASN A 341 9.99 -17.55 -11.93
C ASN A 341 9.16 -18.67 -11.26
N GLY A 342 7.93 -18.38 -10.82
CA GLY A 342 7.04 -19.35 -10.14
C GLY A 342 7.44 -19.68 -8.70
N GLU A 343 8.33 -18.90 -8.08
CA GLU A 343 8.65 -19.05 -6.66
C GLU A 343 7.39 -18.81 -5.80
N LYS A 344 7.18 -19.68 -4.80
CA LYS A 344 5.99 -19.59 -3.94
C LYS A 344 5.97 -18.30 -3.14
N SER A 345 4.77 -17.76 -2.95
CA SER A 345 4.56 -16.54 -2.17
C SER A 345 5.04 -16.64 -0.72
N ILE A 346 5.63 -15.55 -0.23
CA ILE A 346 6.02 -15.35 1.18
C ILE A 346 5.08 -14.29 1.77
N ASN A 347 3.94 -14.76 2.30
CA ASN A 347 2.98 -13.90 2.99
C ASN A 347 3.11 -14.11 4.50
N SER A 348 3.42 -13.05 5.25
CA SER A 348 3.37 -13.08 6.71
C SER A 348 2.41 -12.03 7.26
N GLU A 349 2.59 -10.76 6.89
CA GLU A 349 1.79 -9.62 7.37
C GLU A 349 0.98 -9.00 6.24
N ILE A 350 -0.30 -9.38 6.12
CA ILE A 350 -1.21 -8.83 5.12
C ILE A 350 -2.10 -7.75 5.76
N ASN A 351 -2.03 -6.54 5.22
CA ASN A 351 -3.00 -5.48 5.49
C ASN A 351 -4.06 -5.44 4.38
N TYR A 352 -5.22 -6.03 4.67
CA TYR A 352 -6.36 -6.09 3.76
C TYR A 352 -6.87 -4.69 3.37
N THR A 353 -6.94 -3.76 4.32
CA THR A 353 -7.38 -2.38 4.05
C THR A 353 -6.47 -1.70 3.03
N SER A 354 -5.16 -1.88 3.15
CA SER A 354 -4.18 -1.35 2.19
C SER A 354 -4.23 -2.07 0.84
N ILE A 355 -4.45 -3.39 0.81
CA ILE A 355 -4.72 -4.13 -0.43
C ILE A 355 -5.93 -3.55 -1.15
N LEU A 356 -7.03 -3.32 -0.44
CA LEU A 356 -8.27 -2.82 -1.01
C LEU A 356 -8.10 -1.40 -1.58
N ARG A 357 -7.47 -0.50 -0.83
CA ARG A 357 -7.09 0.83 -1.33
C ARG A 357 -6.24 0.73 -2.59
N GLY A 358 -5.25 -0.15 -2.57
CA GLY A 358 -4.34 -0.41 -3.69
C GLY A 358 -5.04 -0.89 -4.94
N PHE A 359 -5.92 -1.88 -4.78
CA PHE A 359 -6.68 -2.46 -5.87
C PHE A 359 -7.62 -1.43 -6.49
N TYR A 360 -8.44 -0.74 -5.68
CA TYR A 360 -9.37 0.27 -6.18
C TYR A 360 -8.65 1.45 -6.84
N GLN A 361 -7.53 1.90 -6.26
CA GLN A 361 -6.69 2.92 -6.87
C GLN A 361 -6.12 2.46 -8.21
N GLY A 362 -5.53 1.26 -8.26
CA GLY A 362 -4.97 0.67 -9.48
C GLY A 362 -6.00 0.50 -10.57
N LEU A 363 -7.14 -0.11 -10.25
CA LEU A 363 -8.24 -0.37 -11.17
C LEU A 363 -8.74 0.93 -11.82
N ILE A 364 -9.00 1.98 -11.03
CA ILE A 364 -9.52 3.24 -11.55
C ILE A 364 -8.45 4.07 -12.26
N SER A 365 -7.18 4.02 -11.83
CA SER A 365 -6.10 4.69 -12.56
C SER A 365 -5.87 4.09 -13.95
N ASP A 366 -6.05 2.77 -14.11
CA ASP A 366 -5.92 2.07 -15.38
C ASP A 366 -7.05 2.43 -16.38
N GLN A 367 -8.18 2.95 -15.88
CA GLN A 367 -9.25 3.52 -16.72
C GLN A 367 -8.90 4.91 -17.29
N GLN A 368 -7.78 5.53 -16.88
CA GLN A 368 -7.48 6.94 -17.12
C GLN A 368 -6.22 7.16 -17.98
N LYS A 369 -5.84 6.18 -18.81
CA LYS A 369 -4.64 6.24 -19.67
C LYS A 369 -4.62 7.46 -20.59
N GLU A 370 -5.74 7.75 -21.25
CA GLU A 370 -5.85 8.93 -22.11
C GLU A 370 -5.66 10.24 -21.32
N LYS A 371 -6.24 10.31 -20.12
CA LYS A 371 -6.05 11.46 -19.22
C LYS A 371 -4.58 11.63 -18.81
N ILE A 372 -3.86 10.54 -18.52
CA ILE A 372 -2.43 10.57 -18.19
C ILE A 372 -1.62 11.12 -19.37
N LEU A 373 -1.90 10.68 -20.60
CA LEU A 373 -1.23 11.19 -21.81
C LEU A 373 -1.53 12.68 -22.04
N ASN A 374 -2.77 13.10 -21.83
CA ASN A 374 -3.16 14.50 -21.95
C ASN A 374 -2.43 15.39 -20.92
N LEU A 375 -2.34 14.95 -19.66
CA LEU A 375 -1.58 15.64 -18.63
C LEU A 375 -0.08 15.71 -18.97
N GLU A 376 0.51 14.61 -19.47
CA GLU A 376 1.90 14.59 -19.92
C GLU A 376 2.15 15.65 -21.02
N ASN A 377 1.29 15.70 -22.03
CA ASN A 377 1.42 16.66 -23.14
C ASN A 377 1.40 18.11 -22.64
N MET A 378 0.49 18.43 -21.72
CA MET A 378 0.39 19.77 -21.11
C MET A 378 1.63 20.11 -20.29
N VAL A 379 2.14 19.15 -19.52
CA VAL A 379 3.37 19.32 -18.74
C VAL A 379 4.56 19.55 -19.67
N VAL A 380 4.72 18.74 -20.72
CA VAL A 380 5.82 18.87 -21.70
C VAL A 380 5.80 20.26 -22.33
N GLU A 381 4.65 20.75 -22.77
CA GLU A 381 4.52 22.08 -23.37
C GLU A 381 4.99 23.19 -22.41
N ASN A 382 4.50 23.18 -21.18
CA ASN A 382 4.84 24.22 -20.19
C ASN A 382 6.27 24.10 -19.67
N LEU A 383 6.78 22.88 -19.50
CA LEU A 383 8.15 22.61 -19.06
C LEU A 383 9.18 23.12 -20.08
N LEU A 384 8.93 22.91 -21.37
CA LEU A 384 9.79 23.43 -22.44
C LEU A 384 9.75 24.96 -22.53
N LYS A 385 8.59 25.59 -22.30
CA LYS A 385 8.47 27.05 -22.21
C LYS A 385 9.29 27.60 -21.04
N LEU A 386 9.17 26.98 -19.86
CA LEU A 386 9.92 27.37 -18.65
C LEU A 386 11.43 27.23 -18.87
N ASN A 387 11.88 26.08 -19.40
CA ASN A 387 13.29 25.83 -19.70
C ASN A 387 13.86 26.76 -20.78
N LYS A 388 13.03 27.24 -21.72
CA LYS A 388 13.46 28.23 -22.72
C LYS A 388 13.62 29.62 -22.13
N LYS A 389 12.84 29.96 -21.09
CA LYS A 389 12.84 31.27 -20.45
C LYS A 389 14.05 31.49 -19.55
N TYR A 390 14.48 30.46 -18.80
CA TYR A 390 15.61 30.55 -17.87
C TYR A 390 16.73 29.59 -18.30
N LYS A 391 17.95 30.12 -18.48
CA LYS A 391 19.13 29.37 -18.93
C LYS A 391 19.74 28.48 -17.83
N GLU A 392 19.42 28.80 -16.58
CA GLU A 392 19.81 28.10 -15.36
C GLU A 392 19.14 26.73 -15.27
N PHE A 393 18.02 26.56 -16.00
CA PHE A 393 17.37 25.27 -16.16
C PHE A 393 17.97 24.45 -17.29
N SER A 394 18.10 23.15 -17.05
CA SER A 394 18.58 22.20 -18.04
C SER A 394 17.87 20.85 -17.96
N TYR A 395 17.99 20.07 -19.03
CA TYR A 395 17.50 18.69 -19.13
C TYR A 395 16.04 18.51 -18.67
N PRO A 396 15.05 19.20 -19.27
CA PRO A 396 13.65 18.98 -18.94
C PRO A 396 13.26 17.53 -19.30
N ARG A 397 12.69 16.81 -18.33
CA ARG A 397 12.27 15.41 -18.46
C ARG A 397 10.80 15.28 -18.06
N ALA A 398 10.01 14.58 -18.86
CA ALA A 398 8.63 14.22 -18.53
C ALA A 398 8.27 12.87 -19.17
N ARG A 399 7.57 12.04 -18.41
CA ARG A 399 7.01 10.75 -18.86
C ARG A 399 5.84 10.40 -17.93
N GLY A 400 4.64 10.35 -18.49
CA GLY A 400 3.40 10.15 -17.74
C GLY A 400 3.14 11.23 -16.70
N LEU A 401 3.00 10.81 -15.45
CA LEU A 401 2.73 11.66 -14.29
C LEU A 401 4.02 12.13 -13.57
N ALA A 402 5.20 11.74 -14.06
CA ALA A 402 6.49 12.21 -13.56
C ALA A 402 7.08 13.27 -14.49
N PHE A 403 7.61 14.35 -13.90
CA PHE A 403 8.48 15.27 -14.61
C PHE A 403 9.51 15.91 -13.68
N SER A 404 10.58 16.44 -14.28
CA SER A 404 11.69 17.05 -13.56
C SER A 404 12.46 18.04 -14.44
N ILE A 405 13.22 18.90 -13.78
CA ILE A 405 14.14 19.84 -14.43
C ILE A 405 15.37 20.04 -13.53
N ASP A 406 16.54 20.18 -14.14
CA ASP A 406 17.78 20.40 -13.41
C ASP A 406 18.10 21.88 -13.27
N CYS A 407 18.63 22.27 -12.11
CA CYS A 407 19.25 23.56 -11.84
C CYS A 407 20.79 23.43 -11.86
N GLU A 408 21.49 24.56 -11.80
CA GLU A 408 22.95 24.55 -11.85
C GLU A 408 23.58 23.87 -10.63
N ASN A 409 22.99 23.99 -9.45
CA ASN A 409 23.55 23.46 -8.20
C ASN A 409 22.49 23.24 -7.11
N ASN A 410 22.92 22.62 -6.01
CA ASN A 410 22.05 22.29 -4.88
C ASN A 410 21.54 23.55 -4.13
N GLU A 411 22.27 24.66 -4.13
CA GLU A 411 21.86 25.90 -3.47
C GLU A 411 20.60 26.49 -4.13
N GLN A 412 20.56 26.50 -5.47
CA GLN A 412 19.38 26.89 -6.23
C GLN A 412 18.20 25.96 -5.90
N ILE A 413 18.41 24.64 -5.93
CA ILE A 413 17.37 23.66 -5.56
C ILE A 413 16.80 23.95 -4.17
N MET A 414 17.67 24.12 -3.17
CA MET A 414 17.22 24.40 -1.80
C MET A 414 16.52 25.75 -1.68
N SER A 415 16.82 26.73 -2.54
CA SER A 415 16.10 28.00 -2.62
C SER A 415 14.67 27.83 -3.15
N PHE A 416 14.45 26.98 -4.16
CA PHE A 416 13.08 26.60 -4.58
C PHE A 416 12.35 25.89 -3.45
N ILE A 417 13.00 24.91 -2.81
CA ILE A 417 12.41 24.18 -1.69
C ILE A 417 12.03 25.16 -0.57
N LYS A 418 12.89 26.09 -0.17
CA LYS A 418 12.58 27.05 0.89
C LYS A 418 11.37 27.93 0.58
N ASN A 419 11.22 28.40 -0.65
CA ASN A 419 10.20 29.39 -1.03
C ASN A 419 8.87 28.79 -1.53
N ARG A 420 8.82 27.49 -1.83
CA ARG A 420 7.65 26.83 -2.44
C ARG A 420 6.32 27.03 -1.70
N PHE A 421 6.37 27.06 -0.36
CA PHE A 421 5.17 27.14 0.47
C PHE A 421 4.52 28.52 0.44
N SER A 422 5.29 29.57 0.14
CA SER A 422 4.73 30.92 -0.08
C SER A 422 3.80 30.99 -1.28
N LEU A 423 3.86 30.00 -2.18
CA LEU A 423 2.93 29.82 -3.31
C LEU A 423 2.10 28.54 -3.16
N GLY A 424 2.02 27.98 -1.95
CA GLY A 424 1.23 26.79 -1.68
C GLY A 424 1.62 25.54 -2.45
N LEU A 425 2.89 25.38 -2.83
CA LEU A 425 3.35 24.20 -3.56
C LEU A 425 4.03 23.18 -2.64
N LEU A 426 3.73 21.89 -2.86
CA LEU A 426 4.54 20.79 -2.33
C LEU A 426 5.35 20.14 -3.47
N ILE A 427 6.65 20.43 -3.47
CA ILE A 427 7.65 19.91 -4.40
C ILE A 427 8.84 19.34 -3.63
N TYR A 428 9.54 18.37 -4.22
CA TYR A 428 10.71 17.74 -3.61
C TYR A 428 11.96 17.89 -4.50
N PRO A 429 13.15 17.85 -3.90
CA PRO A 429 14.40 17.68 -4.64
C PRO A 429 14.63 16.20 -4.99
N ALA A 430 15.46 15.95 -6.00
CA ALA A 430 16.10 14.66 -6.27
C ALA A 430 17.56 14.87 -6.68
N GLY A 431 18.44 13.95 -6.26
CA GLY A 431 19.88 14.15 -6.40
C GLY A 431 20.33 15.52 -5.87
N ASP A 432 21.42 16.06 -6.45
CA ASP A 432 21.99 17.35 -6.03
C ASP A 432 21.53 18.53 -6.91
N ARG A 433 20.80 18.26 -8.00
CA ARG A 433 20.52 19.26 -9.05
C ARG A 433 19.10 19.23 -9.58
N THR A 434 18.22 18.34 -9.13
CA THR A 434 16.93 18.12 -9.80
C THR A 434 15.76 18.60 -8.93
N LEU A 435 14.88 19.42 -9.51
CA LEU A 435 13.50 19.59 -9.00
C LEU A 435 12.64 18.49 -9.60
N ARG A 436 11.95 17.72 -8.75
CA ARG A 436 11.10 16.62 -9.19
C ARG A 436 9.64 16.84 -8.84
N PHE A 437 8.79 16.31 -9.69
CA PHE A 437 7.35 16.43 -9.61
C PHE A 437 6.70 15.08 -9.89
N ARG A 438 5.62 14.83 -9.16
CA ARG A 438 4.81 13.60 -9.21
C ARG A 438 3.37 14.05 -9.13
N ILE A 439 2.77 14.34 -10.28
CA ILE A 439 1.34 14.68 -10.34
C ILE A 439 0.49 13.41 -10.23
N ASN A 440 -0.82 13.59 -10.13
CA ASN A 440 -1.80 12.52 -10.07
C ASN A 440 -2.95 12.81 -11.04
N THR A 441 -3.82 11.83 -11.24
CA THR A 441 -4.90 11.98 -12.22
C THR A 441 -6.03 12.89 -11.75
N ALA A 442 -5.98 13.47 -10.54
CA ALA A 442 -6.93 14.51 -10.15
C ALA A 442 -6.56 15.89 -10.69
N PHE A 443 -5.32 16.11 -11.16
CA PHE A 443 -4.93 17.34 -11.85
C PHE A 443 -5.80 17.56 -13.09
N LYS A 444 -6.15 18.82 -13.32
CA LYS A 444 -6.75 19.32 -14.56
C LYS A 444 -5.91 20.49 -15.08
N LYS A 445 -6.43 21.14 -16.12
CA LYS A 445 -5.74 22.22 -16.82
C LYS A 445 -5.37 23.37 -15.90
N GLU A 446 -6.33 23.81 -15.10
CA GLU A 446 -6.19 24.95 -14.20
C GLU A 446 -5.10 24.71 -13.15
N GLU A 447 -4.96 23.48 -12.64
CA GLU A 447 -3.93 23.14 -11.67
C GLU A 447 -2.53 23.05 -12.30
N ILE A 448 -2.42 22.58 -13.54
CA ILE A 448 -1.15 22.58 -14.29
C ILE A 448 -0.72 24.02 -14.60
N GLU A 449 -1.64 24.87 -15.06
CA GLU A 449 -1.36 26.28 -15.32
C GLU A 449 -0.92 27.02 -14.04
N TYR A 450 -1.61 26.78 -12.92
CA TYR A 450 -1.19 27.33 -11.64
C TYR A 450 0.23 26.87 -11.26
N LEU A 451 0.51 25.57 -11.35
CA LEU A 451 1.82 25.00 -11.00
C LEU A 451 2.94 25.68 -11.79
N PHE A 452 2.81 25.80 -13.10
CA PHE A 452 3.85 26.42 -13.94
C PHE A 452 3.95 27.94 -13.76
N ASN A 453 2.84 28.63 -13.50
CA ASN A 453 2.88 30.06 -13.13
C ASN A 453 3.62 30.27 -11.80
N ALA A 454 3.38 29.42 -10.81
CA ALA A 454 4.08 29.49 -9.53
C ALA A 454 5.58 29.14 -9.68
N LEU A 455 5.94 28.16 -10.52
CA LEU A 455 7.33 27.87 -10.85
C LEU A 455 8.02 29.04 -11.57
N ASP A 456 7.32 29.71 -12.49
CA ASP A 456 7.83 30.91 -13.17
C ASP A 456 8.14 32.04 -12.18
N LYS A 457 7.23 32.32 -11.25
CA LYS A 457 7.45 33.32 -10.18
C LYS A 457 8.62 32.96 -9.28
N LEU A 458 8.77 31.69 -8.91
CA LEU A 458 9.91 31.22 -8.10
C LEU A 458 11.22 31.37 -8.88
N ALA A 459 11.24 31.00 -10.16
CA ALA A 459 12.42 31.15 -11.01
C ALA A 459 12.81 32.62 -11.19
N ALA A 460 11.86 33.52 -11.44
CA ALA A 460 12.10 34.96 -11.51
C ALA A 460 12.68 35.51 -10.19
N HIS A 461 12.12 35.11 -9.05
CA HIS A 461 12.64 35.51 -7.75
C HIS A 461 14.06 35.00 -7.49
N ILE A 462 14.32 33.72 -7.75
CA ILE A 462 15.58 33.05 -7.41
C ILE A 462 16.70 33.42 -8.38
N PHE A 463 16.42 33.50 -9.68
CA PHE A 463 17.44 33.72 -10.70
C PHE A 463 17.63 35.20 -11.05
N ASN A 464 16.57 36.00 -11.03
CA ASN A 464 16.63 37.41 -11.43
C ASN A 464 16.57 38.38 -10.24
N GLY A 465 16.29 37.89 -9.01
CA GLY A 465 16.15 38.73 -7.83
C GLY A 465 14.84 39.54 -7.77
N GLU A 466 13.82 39.14 -8.54
CA GLU A 466 12.51 39.80 -8.55
C GLU A 466 11.75 39.60 -7.22
N GLU A 467 10.82 40.50 -6.90
CA GLU A 467 9.98 40.36 -5.71
C GLU A 467 8.99 39.20 -5.87
N LEU A 468 8.96 38.28 -4.89
CA LEU A 468 8.06 37.13 -4.94
C LEU A 468 6.61 37.55 -4.70
N THR A 469 5.82 37.61 -5.77
CA THR A 469 4.39 37.92 -5.69
C THR A 469 3.59 36.71 -5.19
N ILE A 470 3.02 36.82 -3.98
CA ILE A 470 2.28 35.75 -3.31
C ILE A 470 0.81 35.72 -3.75
N ASP A 471 0.34 34.54 -4.16
CA ASP A 471 -1.08 34.31 -4.40
C ASP A 471 -1.80 34.09 -3.07
N LYS A 472 -2.91 34.79 -2.83
CA LYS A 472 -3.74 34.57 -1.63
C LYS A 472 -4.72 33.41 -1.80
N PHE A 473 -5.07 33.10 -3.05
CA PHE A 473 -6.08 32.11 -3.38
C PHE A 473 -5.73 31.32 -4.63
N PHE A 474 -6.12 30.04 -4.64
CA PHE A 474 -6.26 29.24 -5.85
C PHE A 474 -7.69 29.35 -6.37
N SER A 475 -7.84 29.35 -7.69
CA SER A 475 -9.15 29.16 -8.34
C SER A 475 -9.18 27.74 -8.90
N PRO A 476 -9.66 26.74 -8.14
CA PRO A 476 -9.66 25.36 -8.60
C PRO A 476 -10.66 25.18 -9.75
N SER A 477 -10.45 24.11 -10.52
CA SER A 477 -11.51 23.58 -11.37
C SER A 477 -12.76 23.22 -10.54
N LYS A 478 -13.96 23.19 -11.14
CA LYS A 478 -15.19 22.81 -10.40
C LYS A 478 -15.00 21.43 -9.74
N MET A 479 -15.20 21.39 -8.42
CA MET A 479 -15.10 20.18 -7.60
C MET A 479 -16.48 19.74 -7.13
N ASN A 480 -16.65 18.44 -6.93
CA ASN A 480 -17.81 17.92 -6.22
C ASN A 480 -17.68 18.27 -4.74
N SER A 481 -18.82 18.51 -4.09
CA SER A 481 -18.87 18.69 -2.64
C SER A 481 -18.35 17.44 -1.94
N ILE A 482 -17.19 17.56 -1.29
CA ILE A 482 -16.61 16.47 -0.50
C ILE A 482 -17.48 16.14 0.72
N ASP A 483 -18.12 17.17 1.31
CA ASP A 483 -19.02 16.99 2.44
C ASP A 483 -20.24 16.15 2.06
N ASP A 484 -20.79 16.33 0.85
CA ASP A 484 -21.89 15.50 0.35
C ASP A 484 -21.46 14.04 0.16
N MET A 485 -20.23 13.81 -0.31
CA MET A 485 -19.71 12.45 -0.42
C MET A 485 -19.62 11.76 0.93
N TYR A 486 -19.01 12.40 1.94
CA TYR A 486 -19.00 11.85 3.31
C TYR A 486 -20.41 11.60 3.83
N LYS A 487 -21.32 12.57 3.67
CA LYS A 487 -22.73 12.44 4.10
C LYS A 487 -23.40 11.20 3.49
N TRP A 488 -23.24 10.98 2.19
CA TRP A 488 -23.84 9.83 1.50
C TRP A 488 -23.19 8.50 1.90
N HIS A 489 -21.86 8.43 1.92
CA HIS A 489 -21.17 7.19 2.26
C HIS A 489 -21.35 6.81 3.74
N GLU A 490 -21.31 7.77 4.67
CA GLU A 490 -21.66 7.54 6.08
C GLU A 490 -23.08 6.94 6.20
N LYS A 491 -24.08 7.54 5.52
CA LYS A 491 -25.46 7.04 5.56
C LYS A 491 -25.60 5.61 5.03
N ILE A 492 -24.95 5.30 3.90
CA ILE A 492 -25.03 3.97 3.29
C ILE A 492 -24.27 2.94 4.13
N VAL A 493 -23.06 3.23 4.62
CA VAL A 493 -22.28 2.32 5.47
C VAL A 493 -23.05 1.98 6.74
N LEU A 494 -23.64 2.98 7.40
CA LEU A 494 -24.50 2.75 8.58
C LEU A 494 -25.73 1.91 8.23
N ALA A 495 -26.34 2.10 7.06
CA ALA A 495 -27.44 1.27 6.59
C ALA A 495 -27.00 -0.18 6.32
N LYS A 496 -25.81 -0.42 5.76
CA LYS A 496 -25.25 -1.78 5.55
C LYS A 496 -24.98 -2.50 6.88
N LYS A 497 -24.57 -1.74 7.91
CA LYS A 497 -24.28 -2.25 9.25
C LYS A 497 -25.55 -2.54 10.07
N ASN A 498 -26.45 -1.55 10.16
CA ASN A 498 -27.57 -1.54 11.10
C ASN A 498 -28.94 -1.81 10.44
N GLY A 499 -29.00 -1.83 9.11
CA GLY A 499 -30.26 -1.72 8.36
C GLY A 499 -30.79 -0.27 8.34
N ILE A 500 -31.81 -0.04 7.53
CA ILE A 500 -32.54 1.24 7.45
C ILE A 500 -33.98 0.97 7.03
N LYS A 501 -34.94 1.76 7.51
CA LYS A 501 -36.33 1.69 7.03
C LYS A 501 -36.46 2.36 5.66
N GLU A 502 -37.41 1.88 4.85
CA GLU A 502 -37.65 2.42 3.51
C GLU A 502 -38.08 3.91 3.55
N GLU A 503 -38.91 4.30 4.52
CA GLU A 503 -39.31 5.69 4.73
C GLU A 503 -38.12 6.64 4.94
N ASP A 504 -37.15 6.24 5.76
CA ASP A 504 -35.95 7.02 6.07
C ASP A 504 -34.98 7.10 4.89
N ALA A 505 -34.87 6.02 4.11
CA ALA A 505 -34.05 5.96 2.91
C ALA A 505 -34.60 6.90 1.82
N LEU A 506 -35.91 6.86 1.59
CA LEU A 506 -36.59 7.72 0.63
C LEU A 506 -36.56 9.19 1.04
N ALA A 507 -36.79 9.49 2.32
CA ALA A 507 -36.71 10.86 2.85
C ALA A 507 -35.31 11.45 2.65
N PHE A 508 -34.26 10.69 3.01
CA PHE A 508 -32.88 11.14 2.86
C PHE A 508 -32.52 11.46 1.40
N ALA A 509 -32.91 10.59 0.45
CA ALA A 509 -32.68 10.83 -0.97
C ALA A 509 -33.48 12.03 -1.48
N SER A 510 -34.77 12.12 -1.12
CA SER A 510 -35.66 13.20 -1.53
C SER A 510 -35.16 14.57 -1.05
N ASP A 511 -34.76 14.68 0.21
CA ASP A 511 -34.25 15.92 0.80
C ASP A 511 -32.98 16.40 0.07
N PHE A 512 -32.05 15.49 -0.24
CA PHE A 512 -30.81 15.83 -0.94
C PHE A 512 -31.03 16.43 -2.34
N PHE A 513 -31.98 15.91 -3.12
CA PHE A 513 -32.29 16.43 -4.44
C PHE A 513 -33.19 17.67 -4.39
N LYS A 514 -34.06 17.77 -3.38
CA LYS A 514 -34.91 18.94 -3.15
C LYS A 514 -34.08 20.20 -2.94
N ASP A 515 -32.98 20.11 -2.21
CA ASP A 515 -32.03 21.22 -2.01
C ASP A 515 -31.43 21.74 -3.34
N GLN A 516 -31.46 20.91 -4.38
CA GLN A 516 -31.01 21.25 -5.74
C GLN A 516 -32.16 21.62 -6.69
N SER A 517 -33.37 21.84 -6.15
CA SER A 517 -34.60 22.09 -6.92
C SER A 517 -34.93 20.98 -7.93
N ILE A 518 -34.65 19.72 -7.55
CA ILE A 518 -34.96 18.52 -8.33
C ILE A 518 -35.89 17.63 -7.51
N GLU A 519 -36.96 17.14 -8.13
CA GLU A 519 -37.90 16.21 -7.51
C GLU A 519 -37.41 14.77 -7.64
N PHE A 520 -37.40 14.02 -6.54
CA PHE A 520 -37.05 12.59 -6.51
C PHE A 520 -38.31 11.73 -6.56
N LYS A 521 -38.38 10.77 -7.47
CA LYS A 521 -39.54 9.88 -7.67
C LYS A 521 -39.16 8.41 -7.62
N VAL A 522 -40.02 7.60 -7.01
CA VAL A 522 -40.02 6.15 -7.17
C VAL A 522 -40.89 5.80 -8.36
N ILE A 523 -40.38 4.95 -9.26
CA ILE A 523 -41.09 4.48 -10.43
C ILE A 523 -41.51 3.02 -10.17
N ASN A 524 -42.77 2.71 -10.40
CA ASN A 524 -43.35 1.39 -10.18
C ASN A 524 -44.37 1.07 -11.30
N SER A 525 -45.02 -0.09 -11.23
CA SER A 525 -46.01 -0.51 -12.23
C SER A 525 -47.16 0.48 -12.42
N ASP A 526 -47.52 1.24 -11.38
CA ASP A 526 -48.70 2.11 -11.37
C ASP A 526 -48.43 3.42 -12.11
N ASN A 527 -47.20 3.95 -11.99
CA ASN A 527 -46.82 5.24 -12.59
C ASN A 527 -45.85 5.12 -13.78
N PHE A 528 -45.34 3.93 -14.13
CA PHE A 528 -44.36 3.74 -15.21
C PHE A 528 -44.84 4.31 -16.55
N LYS A 529 -46.14 4.20 -16.85
CA LYS A 529 -46.73 4.72 -18.10
C LYS A 529 -46.57 6.24 -18.25
N GLU A 530 -46.52 6.98 -17.14
CA GLU A 530 -46.33 8.44 -17.16
C GLU A 530 -44.93 8.84 -17.61
N TYR A 531 -43.93 7.97 -17.38
CA TYR A 531 -42.52 8.24 -17.64
C TYR A 531 -41.96 7.52 -18.87
N LYS A 532 -42.77 6.68 -19.53
CA LYS A 532 -42.32 5.81 -20.63
C LYS A 532 -41.65 6.58 -21.77
N GLU A 533 -42.27 7.66 -22.24
CA GLU A 533 -41.75 8.48 -23.33
C GLU A 533 -40.46 9.21 -22.93
N ASP A 534 -40.40 9.71 -21.70
CA ASP A 534 -39.20 10.37 -21.19
C ASP A 534 -38.02 9.39 -21.09
N ILE A 535 -38.25 8.14 -20.65
CA ILE A 535 -37.21 7.10 -20.60
C ILE A 535 -36.66 6.82 -22.01
N ILE A 536 -37.54 6.66 -23.00
CA ILE A 536 -37.12 6.46 -24.41
C ILE A 536 -36.28 7.64 -24.89
N GLN A 537 -36.68 8.87 -24.53
CA GLN A 537 -35.95 10.06 -24.94
C GLN A 537 -34.56 10.13 -24.29
N ILE A 538 -34.45 9.84 -22.98
CA ILE A 538 -33.16 9.78 -22.27
C ILE A 538 -32.20 8.77 -22.93
N GLU A 539 -32.70 7.58 -23.27
CA GLU A 539 -31.91 6.54 -23.95
C GLU A 539 -31.42 7.01 -25.33
N ASN A 540 -32.30 7.62 -26.12
CA ASN A 540 -31.99 8.12 -27.45
C ASN A 540 -30.95 9.24 -27.43
N ASP A 541 -31.04 10.14 -26.44
CA ASP A 541 -30.16 11.29 -26.31
C ASP A 541 -28.79 10.92 -25.73
N THR A 542 -28.73 9.87 -24.91
CA THR A 542 -27.52 9.53 -24.15
C THR A 542 -26.68 8.44 -24.81
N TYR A 543 -27.30 7.44 -25.44
CA TYR A 543 -26.61 6.27 -25.96
C TYR A 543 -26.70 6.14 -27.48
N GLU A 544 -25.61 5.64 -28.06
CA GLU A 544 -25.58 5.13 -29.43
C GLU A 544 -26.61 4.01 -29.62
N PRO A 545 -27.22 3.83 -30.82
CA PRO A 545 -28.31 2.88 -31.03
C PRO A 545 -28.06 1.46 -30.52
N LEU A 546 -26.83 0.94 -30.66
CA LEU A 546 -26.45 -0.42 -30.22
C LEU A 546 -26.32 -0.56 -28.68
N ARG A 547 -26.29 0.55 -27.94
CA ARG A 547 -26.14 0.58 -26.48
C ARG A 547 -27.43 0.92 -25.73
N ARG A 548 -28.51 1.23 -26.46
CA ARG A 548 -29.80 1.60 -25.85
C ARG A 548 -30.47 0.39 -25.23
N THR A 549 -31.02 0.58 -24.04
CA THR A 549 -31.87 -0.38 -23.36
C THR A 549 -33.29 -0.25 -23.90
N SER A 550 -33.89 -1.37 -24.33
CA SER A 550 -35.27 -1.34 -24.84
C SER A 550 -36.28 -1.04 -23.73
N ILE A 551 -37.36 -0.35 -24.07
CA ILE A 551 -38.36 0.06 -23.08
C ILE A 551 -39.05 -1.14 -22.41
N GLU A 552 -39.14 -2.28 -23.11
CA GLU A 552 -39.68 -3.54 -22.59
C GLU A 552 -38.81 -4.09 -21.44
N LYS A 553 -37.49 -3.86 -21.46
CA LYS A 553 -36.61 -4.25 -20.35
C LYS A 553 -36.88 -3.41 -19.10
N PHE A 554 -37.13 -2.11 -19.24
CA PHE A 554 -37.53 -1.24 -18.12
C PHE A 554 -38.90 -1.61 -17.57
N GLU A 555 -39.88 -1.85 -18.45
CA GLU A 555 -41.22 -2.31 -18.06
C GLU A 555 -41.15 -3.67 -17.36
N ARG A 556 -40.28 -4.58 -17.81
CA ARG A 556 -40.00 -5.85 -17.11
C ARG A 556 -39.54 -5.62 -15.67
N VAL A 557 -38.61 -4.69 -15.43
CA VAL A 557 -38.07 -4.42 -14.08
C VAL A 557 -39.18 -4.07 -13.08
N VAL A 558 -40.05 -3.12 -13.41
CA VAL A 558 -41.11 -2.66 -12.48
C VAL A 558 -42.21 -3.70 -12.23
N ASN A 559 -42.22 -4.79 -13.01
CA ASN A 559 -43.14 -5.91 -12.86
C ASN A 559 -42.50 -7.15 -12.19
N THR A 560 -41.22 -7.07 -11.78
CA THR A 560 -40.58 -8.16 -11.01
C THR A 560 -40.90 -8.09 -9.52
N ARG A 561 -40.66 -9.17 -8.78
CA ARG A 561 -40.90 -9.22 -7.34
C ARG A 561 -39.94 -8.34 -6.54
N ALA A 562 -38.68 -8.29 -6.97
CA ALA A 562 -37.63 -7.52 -6.32
C ALA A 562 -37.03 -6.53 -7.33
N PHE A 563 -37.23 -5.23 -7.08
CA PHE A 563 -36.67 -4.17 -7.91
C PHE A 563 -36.48 -2.87 -7.11
N VAL A 564 -35.66 -1.98 -7.67
CA VAL A 564 -35.60 -0.56 -7.33
C VAL A 564 -35.58 0.22 -8.64
N ALA A 565 -36.55 1.12 -8.81
CA ALA A 565 -36.64 1.99 -9.97
C ALA A 565 -36.95 3.40 -9.48
N ILE A 566 -36.07 4.35 -9.81
CA ILE A 566 -36.13 5.73 -9.34
C ILE A 566 -35.78 6.71 -10.46
N GLY A 567 -36.30 7.93 -10.33
CA GLY A 567 -36.16 8.98 -11.31
C GLY A 567 -35.99 10.37 -10.70
N LEU A 568 -35.32 11.24 -11.44
CA LEU A 568 -35.18 12.66 -11.12
C LEU A 568 -36.05 13.47 -12.07
N VAL A 569 -36.94 14.29 -11.53
CA VAL A 569 -37.88 15.12 -12.29
C VAL A 569 -37.55 16.59 -12.07
N LYS A 570 -37.47 17.34 -13.17
CA LYS A 570 -37.35 18.80 -13.14
C LYS A 570 -38.21 19.40 -14.23
N ASP A 571 -38.94 20.45 -13.88
CA ASP A 571 -39.90 21.11 -14.80
C ASP A 571 -40.88 20.12 -15.46
N LYS A 572 -41.35 19.13 -14.68
CA LYS A 572 -42.25 18.02 -15.08
C LYS A 572 -41.67 17.04 -16.10
N LYS A 573 -40.37 17.06 -16.37
CA LYS A 573 -39.69 16.08 -17.23
C LYS A 573 -38.70 15.24 -16.45
N LEU A 574 -38.57 13.98 -16.82
CA LEU A 574 -37.51 13.12 -16.30
C LEU A 574 -36.15 13.58 -16.85
N ILE A 575 -35.20 13.84 -15.96
CA ILE A 575 -33.83 14.25 -16.30
C ILE A 575 -32.79 13.18 -15.95
N GLY A 576 -33.20 12.12 -15.24
CA GLY A 576 -32.34 11.00 -14.89
C GLY A 576 -33.11 9.80 -14.35
N ILE A 577 -32.54 8.61 -14.54
CA ILE A 577 -33.14 7.32 -14.19
C ILE A 577 -32.11 6.38 -13.57
N SER A 578 -32.56 5.49 -12.68
CA SER A 578 -31.79 4.36 -12.21
C SER A 578 -32.71 3.17 -11.94
N PHE A 579 -32.45 2.06 -12.61
CA PHE A 579 -33.29 0.86 -12.61
C PHE A 579 -32.46 -0.37 -12.31
N SER A 580 -32.93 -1.18 -11.36
CA SER A 580 -32.37 -2.47 -11.03
C SER A 580 -33.49 -3.45 -10.72
N GLY A 581 -33.46 -4.63 -11.32
CA GLY A 581 -34.49 -5.67 -11.16
C GLY A 581 -33.89 -7.03 -10.86
N GLU A 582 -34.72 -8.02 -10.54
CA GLU A 582 -34.28 -9.37 -10.17
C GLU A 582 -33.25 -9.95 -11.17
N LEU A 583 -32.09 -10.38 -10.67
CA LEU A 583 -30.94 -10.81 -11.48
C LEU A 583 -31.28 -11.94 -12.46
N ARG A 584 -32.08 -12.92 -12.02
CA ARG A 584 -32.54 -14.05 -12.86
C ARG A 584 -33.33 -13.61 -14.10
N SER A 585 -34.01 -12.47 -14.04
CA SER A 585 -34.76 -11.92 -15.17
C SER A 585 -33.85 -11.47 -16.32
N PHE A 586 -32.54 -11.45 -16.12
CA PHE A 586 -31.52 -11.06 -17.11
C PHE A 586 -30.62 -12.23 -17.50
N ALA A 587 -31.16 -13.45 -17.51
CA ALA A 587 -30.45 -14.66 -17.94
C ALA A 587 -29.97 -14.63 -19.40
N ASP A 588 -30.51 -13.72 -20.21
CA ASP A 588 -30.14 -13.44 -21.60
C ASP A 588 -28.90 -12.54 -21.72
N GLU A 589 -28.54 -11.83 -20.65
CA GLU A 589 -27.32 -11.03 -20.62
C GLU A 589 -26.09 -11.94 -20.50
N ARG A 590 -25.13 -11.72 -21.41
CA ARG A 590 -23.91 -12.54 -21.47
C ARG A 590 -23.14 -12.49 -20.16
N ALA A 591 -22.52 -13.63 -19.85
CA ALA A 591 -21.79 -13.90 -18.64
C ALA A 591 -22.55 -13.76 -17.30
N MET A 592 -23.80 -13.27 -17.26
CA MET A 592 -24.58 -13.16 -16.02
C MET A 592 -24.89 -14.52 -15.40
N ARG A 593 -25.12 -15.56 -16.20
CA ARG A 593 -25.32 -16.93 -15.69
C ARG A 593 -24.09 -17.52 -14.97
N ARG A 594 -22.92 -16.89 -15.11
CA ARG A 594 -21.66 -17.35 -14.51
C ARG A 594 -21.39 -16.73 -13.14
N VAL A 595 -22.16 -15.71 -12.74
CA VAL A 595 -21.93 -15.03 -11.46
C VAL A 595 -22.40 -15.88 -10.30
N LYS A 596 -21.71 -15.76 -9.17
CA LYS A 596 -21.86 -16.61 -7.99
C LYS A 596 -23.28 -16.65 -7.44
N TYR A 597 -23.93 -15.49 -7.33
CA TYR A 597 -25.27 -15.38 -6.75
C TYR A 597 -26.38 -15.20 -7.80
N PHE A 598 -26.18 -15.71 -9.02
CA PHE A 598 -27.17 -15.63 -10.09
C PHE A 598 -28.56 -16.13 -9.67
N GLU A 599 -28.60 -17.21 -8.89
CA GLU A 599 -29.82 -17.86 -8.42
C GLU A 599 -30.37 -17.28 -7.09
N HIS A 600 -29.78 -16.20 -6.57
CA HIS A 600 -30.13 -15.66 -5.25
C HIS A 600 -31.37 -14.73 -5.34
N PRO A 601 -32.44 -14.95 -4.56
CA PRO A 601 -33.69 -14.18 -4.69
C PRO A 601 -33.55 -12.71 -4.27
N GLY A 602 -32.57 -12.39 -3.41
CA GLY A 602 -32.22 -11.02 -3.02
C GLY A 602 -31.18 -10.34 -3.91
N ALA A 603 -30.83 -10.92 -5.07
CA ALA A 603 -29.86 -10.33 -6.00
C ALA A 603 -30.56 -9.57 -7.13
N LEU A 604 -30.14 -8.32 -7.35
CA LEU A 604 -30.58 -7.51 -8.47
C LEU A 604 -29.50 -7.44 -9.56
N TYR A 605 -29.92 -7.21 -10.79
CA TYR A 605 -29.10 -6.73 -11.90
C TYR A 605 -29.33 -5.24 -12.09
N MET A 606 -28.25 -4.47 -12.22
CA MET A 606 -28.29 -3.07 -12.59
C MET A 606 -28.56 -2.98 -14.10
N LEU A 607 -29.77 -2.53 -14.45
CA LEU A 607 -30.16 -2.36 -15.85
C LEU A 607 -29.55 -1.09 -16.42
N ASP A 608 -29.85 0.05 -15.80
CA ASP A 608 -29.35 1.35 -16.26
C ASP A 608 -29.24 2.36 -15.11
N THR A 609 -28.31 3.28 -15.23
CA THR A 609 -28.28 4.52 -14.46
C THR A 609 -27.70 5.62 -15.32
N THR A 610 -28.53 6.61 -15.65
CA THR A 610 -28.16 7.66 -16.58
C THR A 610 -28.87 8.98 -16.27
N VAL A 611 -28.27 10.07 -16.73
CA VAL A 611 -28.83 11.43 -16.68
C VAL A 611 -28.63 12.08 -18.04
N ILE A 612 -29.55 12.95 -18.42
CA ILE A 612 -29.47 13.67 -19.70
C ILE A 612 -28.17 14.50 -19.78
N LYS A 613 -27.68 14.71 -21.00
CA LYS A 613 -26.39 15.36 -21.30
C LYS A 613 -26.16 16.67 -20.55
N GLU A 614 -27.18 17.51 -20.42
CA GLU A 614 -27.12 18.80 -19.72
C GLU A 614 -26.70 18.68 -18.24
N TYR A 615 -27.00 17.54 -17.62
CA TYR A 615 -26.77 17.26 -16.20
C TYR A 615 -25.61 16.28 -15.96
N GLN A 616 -24.93 15.83 -17.01
CA GLN A 616 -23.73 15.00 -16.89
C GLN A 616 -22.57 15.82 -16.29
N GLU A 617 -21.60 15.12 -15.68
CA GLU A 617 -20.45 15.71 -14.97
C GLU A 617 -20.78 16.54 -13.71
N GLN A 618 -22.06 16.70 -13.37
CA GLN A 618 -22.50 17.41 -12.16
C GLN A 618 -22.64 16.49 -10.92
N GLY A 619 -22.38 15.19 -11.08
CA GLY A 619 -22.48 14.19 -10.01
C GLY A 619 -23.89 13.61 -9.79
N LEU A 620 -24.92 14.07 -10.52
CA LEU A 620 -26.30 13.61 -10.33
C LEU A 620 -26.47 12.09 -10.54
N GLY A 621 -25.90 11.52 -11.60
CA GLY A 621 -25.96 10.07 -11.83
C GLY A 621 -25.33 9.24 -10.70
N ARG A 622 -24.29 9.78 -10.04
CA ARG A 622 -23.66 9.16 -8.87
C ARG A 622 -24.61 9.13 -7.68
N TYR A 623 -25.17 10.28 -7.30
CA TYR A 623 -26.10 10.34 -6.17
C TYR A 623 -27.41 9.58 -6.44
N LEU A 624 -27.81 9.48 -7.71
CA LEU A 624 -28.94 8.64 -8.11
C LEU A 624 -28.61 7.15 -7.90
N LYS A 625 -27.42 6.69 -8.32
CA LYS A 625 -26.94 5.34 -8.02
C LYS A 625 -26.83 5.08 -6.51
N TYR A 626 -26.37 6.05 -5.72
CA TYR A 626 -26.28 5.96 -4.25
C TYR A 626 -27.66 5.82 -3.62
N SER A 627 -28.64 6.57 -4.13
CA SER A 627 -30.04 6.47 -3.71
C SER A 627 -30.61 5.08 -3.98
N LEU A 628 -30.35 4.53 -5.18
CA LEU A 628 -30.80 3.18 -5.54
C LEU A 628 -30.23 2.14 -4.56
N GLU A 629 -28.94 2.23 -4.24
CA GLU A 629 -28.32 1.28 -3.31
C GLU A 629 -28.89 1.42 -1.89
N LEU A 630 -29.07 2.64 -1.38
CA LEU A 630 -29.67 2.87 -0.06
C LEU A 630 -31.11 2.31 0.03
N ILE A 631 -31.92 2.49 -1.01
CA ILE A 631 -33.28 1.95 -1.08
C ILE A 631 -33.24 0.42 -1.17
N ALA A 632 -32.32 -0.16 -1.94
CA ALA A 632 -32.17 -1.61 -2.02
C ALA A 632 -31.83 -2.24 -0.65
N ILE A 633 -30.96 -1.59 0.13
CA ILE A 633 -30.66 -1.97 1.52
C ILE A 633 -31.94 -1.93 2.37
N SER A 634 -32.73 -0.86 2.24
CA SER A 634 -33.97 -0.69 3.00
C SER A 634 -35.04 -1.75 2.70
N LYS A 635 -35.04 -2.29 1.47
CA LYS A 635 -35.89 -3.39 1.03
C LYS A 635 -35.40 -4.77 1.47
N GLY A 636 -34.29 -4.83 2.20
CA GLY A 636 -33.70 -6.08 2.69
C GLY A 636 -33.07 -6.94 1.59
N LEU A 637 -32.67 -6.34 0.47
CA LEU A 637 -31.95 -7.03 -0.61
C LEU A 637 -30.48 -7.26 -0.23
N ASP A 638 -29.80 -8.17 -0.93
CA ASP A 638 -28.47 -8.65 -0.52
C ASP A 638 -27.36 -8.23 -1.49
N TYR A 639 -27.64 -8.25 -2.80
CA TYR A 639 -26.64 -8.00 -3.83
C TYR A 639 -27.17 -7.14 -4.97
N ILE A 640 -26.32 -6.31 -5.54
CA ILE A 640 -26.54 -5.69 -6.85
C ILE A 640 -25.38 -6.06 -7.76
N TYR A 641 -25.67 -6.76 -8.84
CA TYR A 641 -24.73 -7.04 -9.91
C TYR A 641 -24.81 -5.98 -10.99
N GLY A 642 -23.69 -5.73 -11.65
CA GLY A 642 -23.70 -4.94 -12.86
C GLY A 642 -22.48 -5.19 -13.72
N ARG A 643 -22.47 -4.52 -14.86
CA ARG A 643 -21.46 -4.70 -15.91
C ARG A 643 -20.95 -3.34 -16.37
N ASN A 644 -19.64 -3.19 -16.46
CA ASN A 644 -19.00 -2.00 -17.02
C ASN A 644 -17.94 -2.43 -18.04
N ARG A 645 -17.99 -1.86 -19.25
CA ARG A 645 -16.90 -2.01 -20.22
C ARG A 645 -15.61 -1.47 -19.63
N ASP A 646 -14.53 -2.22 -19.80
CA ASP A 646 -13.19 -1.74 -19.44
C ASP A 646 -12.90 -0.46 -20.25
N VAL A 647 -12.32 0.54 -19.61
CA VAL A 647 -12.02 1.89 -20.13
C VAL A 647 -13.28 2.72 -20.46
N LEU A 648 -14.16 2.26 -21.35
CA LEU A 648 -15.30 3.04 -21.87
C LEU A 648 -16.36 3.37 -20.82
N ALA A 649 -16.47 2.59 -19.74
CA ALA A 649 -17.41 2.84 -18.64
C ALA A 649 -16.69 3.21 -17.33
N GLY A 650 -15.47 3.74 -17.39
CA GLY A 650 -14.63 4.04 -16.22
C GLY A 650 -15.28 4.94 -15.16
N SER A 651 -16.11 5.91 -15.56
CA SER A 651 -16.83 6.80 -14.62
C SER A 651 -17.91 6.06 -13.80
N MET A 652 -18.66 5.16 -14.45
CA MET A 652 -19.65 4.33 -13.76
C MET A 652 -18.96 3.24 -12.94
N LEU A 653 -17.88 2.63 -13.45
CA LEU A 653 -17.07 1.70 -12.66
C LEU A 653 -16.55 2.37 -11.39
N ASN A 654 -16.00 3.58 -11.47
CA ASN A 654 -15.59 4.37 -10.31
C ASN A 654 -16.73 4.61 -9.30
N THR A 655 -17.94 4.91 -9.79
CA THR A 655 -19.14 5.05 -8.95
C THR A 655 -19.52 3.73 -8.26
N ASN A 656 -19.48 2.61 -8.96
CA ASN A 656 -19.77 1.30 -8.36
C ASN A 656 -18.71 0.88 -7.35
N ILE A 657 -17.43 1.07 -7.66
CA ILE A 657 -16.32 0.82 -6.75
C ILE A 657 -16.44 1.67 -5.49
N SER A 658 -16.89 2.94 -5.60
CA SER A 658 -17.13 3.79 -4.43
C SER A 658 -18.18 3.26 -3.45
N LEU A 659 -19.04 2.33 -3.87
CA LEU A 659 -20.05 1.66 -3.04
C LEU A 659 -19.54 0.31 -2.49
N GLY A 660 -18.26 -0.01 -2.69
CA GLY A 660 -17.65 -1.26 -2.29
C GLY A 660 -17.90 -2.41 -3.26
N ALA A 661 -18.12 -2.13 -4.55
CA ALA A 661 -18.31 -3.19 -5.54
C ALA A 661 -17.04 -4.08 -5.67
N ILE A 662 -17.26 -5.39 -5.75
CA ILE A 662 -16.24 -6.41 -5.93
C ILE A 662 -16.23 -6.84 -7.42
N PRO A 663 -15.16 -6.59 -8.18
CA PRO A 663 -15.01 -7.14 -9.53
C PRO A 663 -14.86 -8.66 -9.46
N GLU A 664 -15.92 -9.39 -9.77
CA GLU A 664 -16.00 -10.85 -9.59
C GLU A 664 -15.50 -11.59 -10.84
N LEU A 665 -15.83 -11.07 -12.03
CA LEU A 665 -15.44 -11.67 -13.30
C LEU A 665 -14.95 -10.60 -14.28
N TYR A 666 -13.96 -10.99 -15.07
CA TYR A 666 -13.52 -10.25 -16.25
C TYR A 666 -13.86 -11.09 -17.48
N ALA A 667 -14.76 -10.60 -18.32
CA ALA A 667 -15.22 -11.29 -19.52
C ALA A 667 -14.61 -10.62 -20.76
N SER A 668 -13.74 -11.34 -21.46
CA SER A 668 -13.11 -10.85 -22.70
C SER A 668 -14.09 -10.92 -23.88
N GLU A 669 -14.06 -9.87 -24.71
CA GLU A 669 -14.89 -9.74 -25.93
C GLU A 669 -16.39 -10.04 -25.71
N ASP A 670 -16.92 -9.61 -24.57
CA ASP A 670 -18.27 -9.95 -24.15
C ASP A 670 -19.33 -9.20 -24.97
N TYR A 671 -19.05 -7.94 -25.35
CA TYR A 671 -19.86 -7.18 -26.30
C TYR A 671 -19.54 -7.57 -27.75
N LEU A 672 -20.59 -7.80 -28.55
CA LEU A 672 -20.50 -8.23 -29.96
C LEU A 672 -20.34 -7.09 -30.97
N ASP A 673 -20.23 -5.84 -30.51
CA ASP A 673 -20.02 -4.74 -31.43
C ASP A 673 -18.56 -4.67 -31.92
N ASP A 674 -18.34 -3.86 -32.95
CA ASP A 674 -17.03 -3.62 -33.55
C ASP A 674 -16.30 -2.44 -32.86
N LEU A 675 -16.70 -2.08 -31.63
CA LEU A 675 -16.05 -1.01 -30.87
C LEU A 675 -14.79 -1.53 -30.18
N ASP A 676 -13.82 -0.64 -29.96
CA ASP A 676 -12.70 -0.91 -29.07
C ASP A 676 -13.17 -1.16 -27.62
N TYR A 677 -12.37 -1.89 -26.83
CA TYR A 677 -12.65 -2.21 -25.43
C TYR A 677 -13.95 -3.02 -25.19
N ARG A 678 -13.99 -4.21 -25.80
CA ARG A 678 -15.12 -5.15 -25.69
C ARG A 678 -15.14 -5.97 -24.40
N ASP A 679 -14.08 -5.86 -23.60
CA ASP A 679 -13.94 -6.55 -22.33
C ASP A 679 -14.79 -5.89 -21.25
N VAL A 680 -15.29 -6.69 -20.30
CA VAL A 680 -16.26 -6.27 -19.30
C VAL A 680 -15.85 -6.71 -17.91
N TYR A 681 -15.88 -5.76 -16.97
CA TYR A 681 -15.92 -6.05 -15.55
C TYR A 681 -17.36 -6.34 -15.13
N ILE A 682 -17.56 -7.51 -14.56
CA ILE A 682 -18.79 -7.88 -13.87
C ILE A 682 -18.52 -7.74 -12.38
N TYR A 683 -19.29 -6.88 -11.71
CA TYR A 683 -19.10 -6.55 -10.31
C TYR A 683 -20.33 -6.89 -9.48
N ARG A 684 -20.09 -7.07 -8.18
CA ARG A 684 -21.10 -7.30 -7.15
C ARG A 684 -20.96 -6.25 -6.05
N SER A 685 -22.02 -5.48 -5.78
CA SER A 685 -22.14 -4.68 -4.56
C SER A 685 -22.84 -5.50 -3.48
N ASN A 686 -22.23 -5.61 -2.31
CA ASN A 686 -22.86 -6.19 -1.12
C ASN A 686 -23.68 -5.13 -0.40
N LEU A 687 -24.96 -5.43 -0.13
CA LEU A 687 -25.90 -4.50 0.49
C LEU A 687 -25.96 -4.61 2.02
N LYS A 688 -25.29 -5.61 2.60
CA LYS A 688 -25.26 -5.83 4.04
C LYS A 688 -23.86 -6.26 4.45
N TRP A 689 -23.46 -5.89 5.66
CA TRP A 689 -22.30 -6.50 6.28
C TRP A 689 -22.62 -7.95 6.70
N PRO A 690 -21.62 -8.86 6.70
CA PRO A 690 -21.82 -10.25 7.12
C PRO A 690 -22.48 -10.36 8.51
N SER A 691 -23.40 -11.32 8.67
CA SER A 691 -24.15 -11.52 9.92
C SER A 691 -23.25 -11.97 11.08
N LEU A 692 -23.62 -11.62 12.31
CA LEU A 692 -22.86 -11.88 13.56
C LEU A 692 -22.53 -13.37 13.83
N ASN A 693 -23.17 -14.31 13.13
CA ASN A 693 -23.03 -15.75 13.36
C ASN A 693 -21.96 -16.43 12.49
N GLU A 694 -21.33 -15.72 11.55
CA GLU A 694 -20.10 -16.22 10.94
C GLU A 694 -19.00 -16.10 12.00
N LYS A 695 -18.60 -17.24 12.56
CA LYS A 695 -17.53 -17.39 13.55
C LYS A 695 -16.22 -16.83 12.99
N LEU A 696 -16.04 -15.52 12.99
CA LEU A 696 -14.72 -14.90 13.04
C LEU A 696 -14.21 -15.15 14.45
N LYS A 697 -13.76 -16.39 14.67
CA LYS A 697 -13.09 -16.80 15.89
C LYS A 697 -11.90 -15.85 16.05
N MET A 698 -11.89 -15.11 17.17
CA MET A 698 -10.63 -14.68 17.77
C MET A 698 -9.84 -15.96 18.01
N LYS A 699 -8.92 -16.26 17.09
CA LYS A 699 -7.86 -17.22 17.38
C LYS A 699 -6.83 -16.42 18.15
N ILE A 700 -6.43 -16.88 19.33
CA ILE A 700 -5.31 -16.26 20.05
C ILE A 700 -4.05 -16.21 19.14
N SER A 701 -3.93 -17.18 18.21
CA SER A 701 -2.92 -17.17 17.13
C SER A 701 -3.16 -16.19 15.96
N ARG A 702 -4.18 -15.31 16.01
CA ARG A 702 -4.52 -14.29 14.99
C ARG A 702 -4.21 -12.87 15.45
N HIS A 703 -3.63 -12.72 16.63
CA HIS A 703 -3.49 -11.44 17.32
C HIS A 703 -2.82 -10.28 16.54
N PRO A 704 -1.84 -10.50 15.65
CA PRO A 704 -1.18 -9.39 14.97
C PRO A 704 -1.89 -8.88 13.71
N TYR A 705 -3.05 -9.42 13.30
CA TYR A 705 -3.66 -9.03 12.02
C TYR A 705 -4.93 -8.18 12.14
N SER A 706 -5.74 -8.33 13.18
CA SER A 706 -7.04 -7.66 13.30
C SER A 706 -7.25 -7.15 14.72
N PRO A 707 -7.03 -5.85 14.99
CA PRO A 707 -7.11 -5.33 16.34
C PRO A 707 -8.56 -5.13 16.82
N LEU A 708 -9.53 -5.02 15.91
CA LEU A 708 -10.93 -4.68 16.24
C LEU A 708 -11.91 -5.83 16.04
N ALA A 709 -12.73 -6.06 17.05
CA ALA A 709 -13.94 -6.87 17.00
C ALA A 709 -15.14 -6.07 16.44
N LYS A 710 -16.13 -6.79 15.90
CA LYS A 710 -17.35 -6.16 15.35
C LYS A 710 -18.08 -5.25 16.33
N SER A 711 -18.08 -5.61 17.62
CA SER A 711 -18.73 -4.84 18.69
C SER A 711 -18.05 -3.51 18.99
N GLU A 712 -16.80 -3.33 18.57
CA GLU A 712 -16.00 -2.14 18.84
C GLU A 712 -16.14 -1.09 17.73
N ILE A 713 -16.73 -1.47 16.59
CA ILE A 713 -17.00 -0.57 15.45
C ILE A 713 -18.40 0.01 15.61
N ASP A 714 -18.55 0.98 16.51
CA ASP A 714 -19.79 1.73 16.68
C ASP A 714 -19.99 2.81 15.59
N ASP A 715 -21.14 3.49 15.63
CA ASP A 715 -21.51 4.46 14.61
C ASP A 715 -20.65 5.74 14.67
N ASP A 716 -20.14 6.10 15.85
CA ASP A 716 -19.31 7.29 16.04
C ASP A 716 -17.86 7.01 15.63
N PHE A 717 -17.36 5.81 15.92
CA PHE A 717 -16.08 5.33 15.42
C PHE A 717 -16.03 5.36 13.88
N ILE A 718 -17.12 4.94 13.21
CA ILE A 718 -17.22 5.02 11.75
C ILE A 718 -17.11 6.47 11.26
N LYS A 719 -17.88 7.40 11.85
CA LYS A 719 -17.90 8.80 11.43
C LYS A 719 -16.57 9.52 11.69
N GLU A 720 -15.95 9.27 12.84
CA GLU A 720 -14.66 9.90 13.21
C GLU A 720 -13.52 9.40 12.32
N ASN A 721 -13.49 8.10 12.00
CA ASN A 721 -12.31 7.46 11.42
C ASN A 721 -12.41 7.14 9.93
N MET A 722 -13.59 7.26 9.30
CA MET A 722 -13.74 7.11 7.84
C MET A 722 -12.73 7.95 7.03
N PRO A 723 -12.40 9.22 7.39
CA PRO A 723 -11.38 9.98 6.66
C PRO A 723 -10.00 9.32 6.65
N SER A 724 -9.56 8.78 7.79
CA SER A 724 -8.28 8.05 7.91
C SER A 724 -8.33 6.65 7.29
N LEU A 725 -9.52 6.04 7.20
CA LEU A 725 -9.73 4.78 6.50
C LEU A 725 -9.64 4.94 4.97
N ILE A 726 -10.12 6.05 4.43
CA ILE A 726 -10.14 6.31 2.98
C ILE A 726 -8.80 6.87 2.51
N ASN A 727 -8.22 7.78 3.29
CA ASN A 727 -7.00 8.48 2.92
C ASN A 727 -5.79 7.89 3.62
N LYS A 728 -4.66 7.95 2.94
CA LYS A 728 -3.37 7.55 3.50
C LYS A 728 -2.31 8.53 3.04
N VAL A 729 -1.56 9.08 3.99
CA VAL A 729 -0.38 9.91 3.70
C VAL A 729 0.88 9.29 4.28
N CYS A 730 2.01 9.83 3.84
CA CYS A 730 3.31 9.48 4.36
C CYS A 730 3.47 10.08 5.77
N LEU A 731 3.25 9.26 6.81
CA LEU A 731 3.32 9.69 8.22
C LEU A 731 4.69 10.19 8.65
N SER A 732 5.76 9.92 7.89
CA SER A 732 7.06 10.55 8.12
C SER A 732 7.06 12.07 7.90
N ASN A 733 6.12 12.58 7.11
CA ASN A 733 6.08 13.99 6.69
C ASN A 733 4.91 14.73 7.30
N PHE A 734 3.70 14.25 7.08
CA PHE A 734 2.46 14.91 7.47
C PHE A 734 1.67 13.98 8.39
N ILE A 735 1.08 14.57 9.42
CA ILE A 735 0.25 13.87 10.40
C ILE A 735 -1.00 14.69 10.68
N SER A 736 -2.05 14.03 11.17
CA SER A 736 -3.29 14.69 11.58
C SER A 736 -3.31 14.96 13.10
N ASN A 737 -4.30 15.74 13.55
CA ASN A 737 -4.59 15.86 14.98
C ASN A 737 -4.98 14.52 15.62
N ASN A 738 -5.63 13.62 14.87
CA ASN A 738 -5.99 12.29 15.38
C ASN A 738 -4.73 11.45 15.61
N TYR A 739 -3.76 11.45 14.69
CA TYR A 739 -2.48 10.77 14.89
C TYR A 739 -1.76 11.24 16.17
N ILE A 740 -1.73 12.55 16.43
CA ILE A 740 -1.12 13.12 17.65
C ILE A 740 -1.85 12.60 18.91
N LYS A 741 -3.18 12.63 18.90
CA LYS A 741 -4.03 12.12 20.00
C LYS A 741 -3.75 10.64 20.27
N GLN A 742 -3.78 9.79 19.24
CA GLN A 742 -3.58 8.35 19.42
C GLN A 742 -2.15 7.98 19.81
N THR A 743 -1.15 8.66 19.24
CA THR A 743 0.25 8.45 19.62
C THR A 743 0.48 8.79 21.11
N ASN A 744 -0.07 9.89 21.60
CA ASN A 744 0.04 10.25 23.02
C ASN A 744 -0.60 9.20 23.93
N LYS A 745 -1.81 8.73 23.59
CA LYS A 745 -2.50 7.66 24.33
C LYS A 745 -1.67 6.38 24.40
N LEU A 746 -1.12 5.93 23.27
CA LEU A 746 -0.26 4.75 23.23
C LEU A 746 0.96 4.91 24.14
N VAL A 747 1.66 6.04 24.04
CA VAL A 747 2.89 6.31 24.80
C VAL A 747 2.63 6.40 26.31
N GLU A 748 1.45 6.84 26.72
CA GLU A 748 1.06 6.86 28.14
C GLU A 748 1.01 5.46 28.75
N THR A 749 0.70 4.44 27.95
CA THR A 749 0.72 3.04 28.39
C THR A 749 2.16 2.49 28.52
N LEU A 750 3.12 3.00 27.74
CA LEU A 750 4.48 2.44 27.69
C LEU A 750 5.28 2.71 28.98
N PRO A 751 6.22 1.81 29.35
CA PRO A 751 7.16 2.02 30.45
C PRO A 751 7.90 3.34 30.30
N LYS A 752 8.07 4.10 31.40
CA LYS A 752 8.65 5.46 31.37
C LYS A 752 10.02 5.53 30.70
N ASP A 753 10.84 4.49 30.91
CA ASP A 753 12.20 4.40 30.40
C ASP A 753 12.25 3.98 28.92
N LEU A 754 11.14 3.59 28.30
CA LEU A 754 11.03 3.15 26.91
C LEU A 754 10.11 4.07 26.07
N ARG A 755 10.12 5.38 26.33
CA ARG A 755 9.22 6.34 25.66
C ARG A 755 9.81 7.07 24.47
N TYR A 756 11.05 6.76 24.09
CA TYR A 756 11.57 7.18 22.80
C TYR A 756 11.12 6.17 21.73
N ILE A 757 10.23 6.62 20.85
CA ILE A 757 9.57 5.74 19.87
C ILE A 757 9.89 6.11 18.41
N PHE A 758 9.97 5.08 17.57
CA PHE A 758 9.90 5.20 16.11
C PHE A 758 8.69 4.42 15.60
N SER A 759 7.92 5.02 14.70
CA SER A 759 6.92 4.28 13.94
C SER A 759 7.56 3.51 12.78
N SER A 760 6.94 2.42 12.37
CA SER A 760 7.30 1.60 11.21
C SER A 760 6.03 1.15 10.47
N SER A 761 6.20 0.59 9.27
CA SER A 761 5.07 0.02 8.53
C SER A 761 4.71 -1.40 8.96
N GLY A 762 5.59 -2.13 9.64
CA GLY A 762 5.38 -3.54 9.96
C GLY A 762 6.38 -4.06 10.99
N HIS A 763 6.17 -5.31 11.41
CA HIS A 763 6.97 -5.95 12.44
C HIS A 763 8.42 -6.15 11.98
N SER A 764 8.60 -6.66 10.75
CA SER A 764 9.92 -6.86 10.14
C SER A 764 10.73 -5.56 10.06
N GLU A 765 10.08 -4.41 9.84
CA GLU A 765 10.77 -3.11 9.85
C GLU A 765 11.15 -2.66 11.27
N CYS A 766 10.34 -2.97 12.29
CA CYS A 766 10.70 -2.69 13.67
C CYS A 766 12.00 -3.38 14.08
N MET A 767 12.14 -4.66 13.71
CA MET A 767 13.33 -5.47 13.95
C MET A 767 14.59 -4.77 13.44
N ASP A 768 14.56 -4.36 12.17
CA ASP A 768 15.65 -3.66 11.51
C ASP A 768 15.95 -2.30 12.17
N LYS A 769 14.93 -1.53 12.55
CA LYS A 769 15.12 -0.22 13.20
C LYS A 769 15.76 -0.35 14.59
N VAL A 770 15.35 -1.32 15.39
CA VAL A 770 15.98 -1.54 16.71
C VAL A 770 17.44 -1.94 16.53
N TYR A 771 17.74 -2.90 15.64
CA TYR A 771 19.12 -3.33 15.37
C TYR A 771 20.00 -2.17 14.88
N LYS A 772 19.51 -1.37 13.92
CA LYS A 772 20.22 -0.18 13.43
C LYS A 772 20.53 0.82 14.54
N SER A 773 19.60 1.03 15.48
CA SER A 773 19.80 1.95 16.60
C SER A 773 20.92 1.47 17.51
N ILE A 774 20.90 0.19 17.87
CA ILE A 774 21.95 -0.44 18.68
C ILE A 774 23.30 -0.42 17.95
N TYR A 775 23.33 -0.78 16.66
CA TYR A 775 24.55 -0.77 15.86
C TYR A 775 25.16 0.62 15.75
N TYR A 776 24.34 1.64 15.50
CA TYR A 776 24.78 3.03 15.39
C TYR A 776 25.43 3.54 16.68
N LYS A 777 24.87 3.19 17.84
CA LYS A 777 25.40 3.60 19.15
C LYS A 777 26.67 2.89 19.56
N ASN A 778 26.91 1.71 19.02
CA ASN A 778 28.09 0.89 19.33
C ASN A 778 29.24 1.05 18.31
N GLN A 779 29.22 2.08 17.44
CA GLN A 779 30.20 2.24 16.36
C GLN A 779 31.65 2.55 16.79
N ASN A 780 31.90 2.97 18.03
CA ASN A 780 33.22 3.44 18.47
C ASN A 780 34.10 2.35 19.12
N THR A 781 33.72 1.07 19.03
CA THR A 781 34.48 -0.04 19.60
C THR A 781 35.50 -0.61 18.58
N SER A 782 36.69 -0.98 19.06
CA SER A 782 37.84 -1.42 18.24
C SER A 782 37.67 -2.78 17.57
N ASN A 783 36.68 -3.58 18.01
CA ASN A 783 36.28 -4.85 17.42
C ASN A 783 34.75 -4.94 17.48
N LYS A 784 34.07 -4.63 16.37
CA LYS A 784 32.61 -4.40 16.37
C LYS A 784 31.85 -5.73 16.35
N PRO A 785 31.15 -6.13 17.42
CA PRO A 785 30.23 -7.24 17.33
C PRO A 785 29.10 -6.89 16.35
N THR A 786 28.71 -7.85 15.53
CA THR A 786 27.57 -7.75 14.60
C THR A 786 26.58 -8.89 14.78
N GLY A 787 26.93 -9.86 15.64
CA GLY A 787 26.13 -11.04 15.88
C GLY A 787 24.81 -10.69 16.59
N VAL A 788 23.76 -11.44 16.28
CA VAL A 788 22.51 -11.41 17.03
C VAL A 788 22.25 -12.79 17.63
N LEU A 789 22.00 -12.83 18.93
CA LEU A 789 21.73 -14.05 19.67
C LEU A 789 20.23 -14.21 19.94
N THR A 790 19.72 -15.43 19.85
CA THR A 790 18.34 -15.78 20.21
C THR A 790 18.24 -17.25 20.64
N PHE A 791 17.02 -17.75 20.87
CA PHE A 791 16.75 -19.15 21.15
C PHE A 791 16.04 -19.83 19.98
N LYS A 792 16.30 -21.12 19.81
CA LYS A 792 15.65 -21.94 18.78
C LYS A 792 14.16 -22.05 19.06
N GLY A 793 13.35 -21.77 18.04
CA GLY A 793 11.89 -21.77 18.13
C GLY A 793 11.29 -20.37 18.18
N HIS A 794 12.07 -19.35 18.53
CA HIS A 794 11.63 -17.95 18.41
C HIS A 794 11.34 -17.59 16.95
N HIS A 795 10.31 -16.78 16.73
CA HIS A 795 9.91 -16.34 15.40
C HIS A 795 9.70 -14.82 15.35
N PHE A 796 10.41 -14.16 14.43
CA PHE A 796 10.45 -12.70 14.33
C PHE A 796 10.00 -12.17 12.95
N GLY A 797 9.33 -12.99 12.15
CA GLY A 797 8.84 -12.60 10.82
C GLY A 797 9.70 -13.11 9.66
N LYS A 798 9.24 -12.84 8.44
CA LYS A 798 9.78 -13.44 7.20
C LYS A 798 10.18 -12.43 6.12
N ASN A 799 9.87 -11.15 6.30
CA ASN A 799 9.89 -10.17 5.22
C ASN A 799 11.03 -9.14 5.29
N SER A 800 11.91 -9.21 6.31
CA SER A 800 13.27 -8.60 6.27
C SER A 800 14.36 -9.66 6.31
N MET A 801 15.52 -9.36 5.76
CA MET A 801 16.68 -10.26 5.77
C MET A 801 17.17 -10.56 7.19
N LEU A 802 17.05 -9.60 8.12
CA LEU A 802 17.39 -9.79 9.54
C LEU A 802 16.34 -10.66 10.25
N ALA A 803 15.06 -10.31 10.14
CA ALA A 803 13.95 -11.07 10.71
C ALA A 803 13.94 -12.52 10.19
N HIS A 804 14.18 -12.71 8.89
CA HIS A 804 14.30 -14.03 8.27
C HIS A 804 15.51 -14.80 8.80
N SER A 805 16.68 -14.15 8.95
CA SER A 805 17.87 -14.78 9.52
C SER A 805 17.66 -15.21 10.99
N LEU A 806 16.93 -14.41 11.77
CA LEU A 806 16.55 -14.72 13.16
C LEU A 806 15.59 -15.90 13.26
N SER A 807 14.56 -15.93 12.42
CA SER A 807 13.55 -16.98 12.43
C SER A 807 14.05 -18.29 11.80
N PHE A 808 15.03 -18.24 10.88
CA PHE A 808 15.53 -19.38 10.12
C PHE A 808 17.08 -19.41 10.07
N PRO A 809 17.76 -19.64 11.22
CA PRO A 809 19.21 -19.50 11.35
C PRO A 809 20.02 -20.43 10.43
N GLU A 810 19.47 -21.59 10.05
CA GLU A 810 20.10 -22.59 9.17
C GLU A 810 20.39 -22.07 7.75
N ASN A 811 19.66 -21.04 7.30
CA ASN A 811 19.86 -20.36 6.00
C ASN A 811 19.95 -18.84 6.18
N SER A 812 20.62 -18.42 7.26
CA SER A 812 20.77 -17.03 7.63
C SER A 812 21.64 -16.25 6.64
N HIS A 813 21.20 -15.05 6.30
CA HIS A 813 22.02 -14.08 5.59
C HIS A 813 22.98 -13.37 6.55
N TYR A 814 22.48 -12.91 7.68
CA TYR A 814 23.24 -12.18 8.71
C TYR A 814 23.82 -13.11 9.79
N PRO A 815 24.85 -12.68 10.56
CA PRO A 815 25.47 -13.49 11.60
C PRO A 815 24.51 -13.65 12.79
N VAL A 816 23.64 -14.65 12.72
CA VAL A 816 22.67 -14.99 13.77
C VAL A 816 23.01 -16.35 14.37
N LYS A 817 22.84 -16.47 15.69
CA LYS A 817 22.86 -17.78 16.36
C LYS A 817 21.61 -17.98 17.21
N ALA A 818 21.03 -19.18 17.11
CA ALA A 818 19.93 -19.64 17.95
C ALA A 818 20.41 -20.77 18.86
N ILE A 819 20.29 -20.60 20.18
CA ILE A 819 20.64 -21.64 21.15
C ILE A 819 19.52 -22.69 21.19
N ASN A 820 19.90 -23.97 21.07
CA ASN A 820 18.95 -25.07 20.89
C ASN A 820 17.99 -25.33 22.06
N ASP A 821 18.31 -24.82 23.25
CA ASP A 821 17.54 -24.96 24.49
C ASP A 821 17.59 -23.66 25.30
N LEU A 822 16.66 -23.49 26.27
CA LEU A 822 16.62 -22.33 27.17
C LEU A 822 17.71 -22.41 28.27
N SER A 823 18.92 -22.88 27.91
CA SER A 823 20.05 -23.05 28.83
C SER A 823 20.76 -21.73 29.08
N LEU A 824 20.58 -21.18 30.29
CA LEU A 824 21.28 -19.96 30.73
C LEU A 824 22.80 -20.10 30.70
N LYS A 825 23.33 -21.31 30.97
CA LYS A 825 24.78 -21.57 30.93
C LYS A 825 25.34 -21.43 29.52
N LYS A 826 24.70 -22.06 28.53
CA LYS A 826 25.13 -21.94 27.13
C LYS A 826 24.96 -20.51 26.63
N PHE A 827 23.89 -19.84 27.05
CA PHE A 827 23.66 -18.44 26.73
C PHE A 827 24.78 -17.54 27.26
N GLU A 828 25.20 -17.73 28.51
CA GLU A 828 26.35 -17.03 29.10
C GLU A 828 27.67 -17.34 28.36
N GLU A 829 27.92 -18.60 28.00
CA GLU A 829 29.09 -19.01 27.21
C GLU A 829 29.14 -18.26 25.85
N GLU A 830 28.00 -18.12 25.16
CA GLU A 830 27.91 -17.37 23.91
C GLU A 830 28.13 -15.88 24.11
N LEU A 831 27.50 -15.25 25.11
CA LEU A 831 27.69 -13.81 25.35
C LEU A 831 29.15 -13.46 25.67
N ASN A 832 29.86 -14.35 26.36
CA ASN A 832 31.27 -14.18 26.71
C ASN A 832 32.23 -14.29 25.51
N SER A 833 31.75 -14.70 24.32
CA SER A 833 32.56 -14.70 23.10
C SER A 833 32.90 -13.28 22.62
N GLY A 834 32.07 -12.30 22.97
CA GLY A 834 32.19 -10.91 22.50
C GLY A 834 31.75 -10.69 21.05
N GLU A 835 31.11 -11.67 20.40
CA GLU A 835 30.68 -11.58 18.99
C GLU A 835 29.31 -10.93 18.81
N TYR A 836 28.49 -10.87 19.87
CA TYR A 836 27.09 -10.47 19.82
C TYR A 836 26.88 -9.02 20.23
N LEU A 837 26.10 -8.32 19.41
CA LEU A 837 25.72 -6.93 19.63
C LEU A 837 24.45 -6.83 20.48
N CYS A 838 23.51 -7.74 20.23
CA CYS A 838 22.22 -7.73 20.88
C CYS A 838 21.61 -9.13 20.96
N VAL A 839 20.67 -9.29 21.88
CA VAL A 839 19.83 -10.47 22.05
C VAL A 839 18.39 -10.10 21.75
N TYR A 840 17.73 -10.89 20.90
CA TYR A 840 16.30 -10.75 20.62
C TYR A 840 15.53 -11.90 21.24
N LEU A 841 14.50 -11.59 22.03
CA LEU A 841 13.61 -12.56 22.62
C LEU A 841 12.19 -12.38 22.09
N ASP A 842 11.60 -13.48 21.65
CA ASP A 842 10.19 -13.61 21.31
C ASP A 842 9.42 -13.95 22.59
N ILE A 843 8.69 -12.96 23.13
CA ILE A 843 7.99 -13.12 24.41
C ILE A 843 6.82 -14.08 24.31
N GLU A 844 6.16 -14.19 23.15
CA GLU A 844 5.06 -15.14 22.93
C GLU A 844 5.54 -16.57 23.13
N THR A 845 6.64 -16.92 22.47
CA THR A 845 7.25 -18.25 22.62
C THR A 845 7.66 -18.52 24.07
N LEU A 846 8.19 -17.53 24.81
CA LEU A 846 8.58 -17.71 26.20
C LEU A 846 7.37 -17.85 27.16
N ILE A 847 6.25 -17.18 26.88
CA ILE A 847 4.99 -17.38 27.62
C ILE A 847 4.47 -18.81 27.42
N ASP A 848 4.51 -19.34 26.20
CA ASP A 848 4.12 -20.73 25.92
C ASP A 848 4.98 -21.75 26.67
N GLU A 849 6.29 -21.49 26.76
CA GLU A 849 7.24 -22.31 27.50
C GLU A 849 7.00 -22.24 29.02
N HIS A 850 6.63 -21.06 29.53
CA HIS A 850 6.21 -20.87 30.92
C HIS A 850 4.92 -21.61 31.26
N ASN A 851 3.88 -21.46 30.42
CA ASN A 851 2.61 -22.17 30.56
C ASN A 851 2.79 -23.69 30.49
N SER A 852 3.76 -24.14 29.71
CA SER A 852 4.19 -25.54 29.63
C SER A 852 5.02 -26.00 30.84
N LYS A 853 5.26 -25.12 31.82
CA LYS A 853 6.09 -25.31 33.03
C LYS A 853 7.53 -25.70 32.73
N LYS A 854 8.06 -25.31 31.55
CA LYS A 854 9.47 -25.56 31.20
C LYS A 854 10.40 -24.51 31.79
N ILE A 855 9.91 -23.28 31.98
CA ILE A 855 10.62 -22.18 32.63
C ILE A 855 9.71 -21.41 33.59
N ASP A 856 10.33 -20.73 34.56
CA ASP A 856 9.71 -19.60 35.25
C ASP A 856 10.06 -18.32 34.47
N LEU A 857 9.08 -17.68 33.84
CA LEU A 857 9.33 -16.57 32.90
C LEU A 857 10.05 -15.41 33.57
N THR A 858 9.59 -14.97 34.74
CA THR A 858 10.15 -13.85 35.49
C THR A 858 11.60 -14.12 35.89
N SER A 859 11.88 -15.27 36.53
CA SER A 859 13.25 -15.60 36.93
C SER A 859 14.17 -15.80 35.72
N PHE A 860 13.67 -16.40 34.65
CA PHE A 860 14.44 -16.61 33.42
C PHE A 860 14.86 -15.28 32.79
N LEU A 861 13.91 -14.37 32.58
CA LEU A 861 14.18 -13.06 31.98
C LEU A 861 15.08 -12.18 32.86
N LYS A 862 14.91 -12.24 34.19
CA LYS A 862 15.82 -11.56 35.13
C LYS A 862 17.26 -12.03 34.95
N ASN A 863 17.49 -13.35 34.87
CA ASN A 863 18.82 -13.90 34.62
C ASN A 863 19.37 -13.49 33.25
N ILE A 864 18.57 -13.54 32.18
CA ILE A 864 19.00 -13.10 30.85
C ILE A 864 19.43 -11.63 30.87
N LYS A 865 18.64 -10.76 31.49
CA LYS A 865 18.96 -9.33 31.61
C LYS A 865 20.26 -9.10 32.39
N GLU A 866 20.45 -9.79 33.51
CA GLU A 866 21.69 -9.70 34.29
C GLU A 866 22.90 -10.13 33.46
N LEU A 867 22.79 -11.21 32.67
CA LEU A 867 23.85 -11.68 31.78
C LEU A 867 24.15 -10.67 30.66
N CYS A 868 23.12 -10.17 29.97
CA CYS A 868 23.26 -9.13 28.94
C CYS A 868 23.94 -7.86 29.50
N THR A 869 23.55 -7.43 30.70
CA THR A 869 24.14 -6.28 31.38
C THR A 869 25.62 -6.51 31.70
N LYS A 870 25.99 -7.69 32.23
CA LYS A 870 27.39 -8.04 32.53
C LYS A 870 28.27 -8.08 31.29
N SER A 871 27.72 -8.56 30.16
CA SER A 871 28.45 -8.69 28.90
C SER A 871 28.36 -7.46 28.00
N ASN A 872 27.67 -6.38 28.43
CA ASN A 872 27.43 -5.17 27.64
C ASN A 872 26.78 -5.46 26.27
N VAL A 873 25.75 -6.32 26.26
CA VAL A 873 24.97 -6.71 25.09
C VAL A 873 23.54 -6.19 25.25
N SER A 874 23.00 -5.51 24.24
CA SER A 874 21.64 -4.94 24.34
C SER A 874 20.57 -6.03 24.30
N LEU A 875 19.56 -5.91 25.17
CA LEU A 875 18.43 -6.83 25.23
C LEU A 875 17.19 -6.23 24.55
N VAL A 876 16.59 -6.98 23.64
CA VAL A 876 15.41 -6.59 22.86
C VAL A 876 14.28 -7.59 23.06
N TYR A 877 13.10 -7.09 23.42
CA TYR A 877 11.88 -7.90 23.51
C TYR A 877 10.94 -7.63 22.34
N ASP A 878 10.33 -8.68 21.81
CA ASP A 878 9.12 -8.55 21.00
C ASP A 878 7.91 -8.70 21.93
N GLU A 879 7.31 -7.57 22.30
CA GLU A 879 6.13 -7.50 23.19
C GLU A 879 4.82 -7.34 22.41
N THR A 880 4.81 -7.69 21.13
CA THR A 880 3.60 -7.67 20.30
C THR A 880 2.46 -8.44 20.96
N VAL A 881 2.71 -9.59 21.60
CA VAL A 881 1.65 -10.37 22.29
C VAL A 881 1.09 -9.67 23.54
N ASN A 882 1.92 -8.93 24.29
CA ASN A 882 1.52 -8.21 25.50
C ASN A 882 0.66 -6.98 25.20
N HIS A 883 0.86 -6.35 24.04
CA HIS A 883 -0.06 -5.31 23.52
C HIS A 883 -1.50 -5.83 23.41
N TYR A 884 -1.67 -7.14 23.39
CA TYR A 884 -2.81 -7.81 22.83
C TYR A 884 -3.46 -8.80 23.82
N GLY A 885 -2.77 -9.31 24.85
CA GLY A 885 -3.36 -10.27 25.78
C GLY A 885 -2.75 -10.45 27.19
N LEU A 886 -3.67 -10.85 28.08
CA LEU A 886 -3.64 -11.41 29.45
C LEU A 886 -3.47 -10.49 30.67
N ASP A 887 -2.40 -9.70 30.77
CA ASP A 887 -2.24 -8.77 31.90
C ASP A 887 -2.27 -7.33 31.38
N LYS A 888 -3.03 -6.45 32.05
CA LYS A 888 -3.22 -5.03 31.64
C LYS A 888 -1.93 -4.19 31.63
N GLU A 889 -0.77 -4.81 31.81
CA GLU A 889 0.51 -4.16 32.00
C GLU A 889 1.59 -4.83 31.12
N TRP A 890 2.39 -4.02 30.45
CA TRP A 890 3.57 -4.48 29.71
C TRP A 890 4.48 -5.30 30.63
N LEU A 891 5.10 -6.35 30.12
CA LEU A 891 6.10 -7.11 30.88
C LEU A 891 7.25 -6.18 31.27
N SER A 892 7.64 -5.32 30.34
CA SER A 892 8.61 -4.23 30.54
C SER A 892 8.18 -3.16 31.55
N SER A 893 6.94 -3.15 32.04
CA SER A 893 6.52 -2.25 33.14
C SER A 893 7.16 -2.64 34.46
N ASN A 894 7.59 -3.90 34.61
CA ASN A 894 8.39 -4.34 35.75
C ASN A 894 9.85 -3.87 35.59
N PRO A 895 10.38 -3.00 36.47
CA PRO A 895 11.75 -2.50 36.37
C PRO A 895 12.82 -3.60 36.42
N GLU A 896 12.54 -4.74 37.06
CA GLU A 896 13.46 -5.88 37.07
C GLU A 896 13.57 -6.54 35.71
N LEU A 897 12.54 -6.46 34.86
CA LEU A 897 12.46 -7.11 33.55
C LEU A 897 12.70 -6.16 32.37
N LEU A 898 12.81 -4.84 32.64
CA LEU A 898 12.97 -3.80 31.62
C LEU A 898 14.12 -4.10 30.61
N PRO A 899 13.83 -4.27 29.30
CA PRO A 899 14.82 -4.42 28.24
C PRO A 899 15.41 -3.07 27.81
N ASP A 900 16.36 -3.06 26.87
CA ASP A 900 16.91 -1.82 26.29
C ASP A 900 16.03 -1.27 25.16
N ALA A 901 15.33 -2.18 24.46
CA ALA A 901 14.32 -1.84 23.47
C ALA A 901 13.22 -2.90 23.42
N MET A 902 12.04 -2.51 22.96
CA MET A 902 10.92 -3.37 22.68
C MET A 902 10.33 -3.09 21.30
N ILE A 903 9.79 -4.13 20.69
CA ILE A 903 9.08 -4.11 19.41
C ILE A 903 7.61 -4.38 19.68
N ILE A 904 6.75 -3.58 19.06
CA ILE A 904 5.31 -3.67 19.22
C ILE A 904 4.68 -3.56 17.83
N TYR A 905 4.20 -4.66 17.28
CA TYR A 905 3.43 -4.63 16.05
C TYR A 905 1.95 -4.39 16.35
N LEU A 906 1.44 -3.22 15.99
CA LEU A 906 0.08 -2.76 16.27
C LEU A 906 -0.97 -3.33 15.30
N GLY A 907 -0.56 -4.24 14.42
CA GLY A 907 -1.40 -4.81 13.38
C GLY A 907 -1.60 -3.90 12.17
N GLY A 908 -2.08 -4.48 11.07
CA GLY A 908 -2.20 -3.76 9.81
C GLY A 908 -0.85 -3.24 9.31
N GLN A 909 -0.76 -1.94 9.00
CA GLN A 909 0.51 -1.31 8.62
C GLN A 909 0.97 -0.33 9.68
N MET A 910 1.16 -0.79 10.90
CA MET A 910 1.74 0.03 11.96
C MET A 910 2.55 -0.81 12.94
N GLY A 911 3.81 -0.45 13.12
CA GLY A 911 4.67 -0.96 14.18
C GLY A 911 5.32 0.17 14.96
N ILE A 912 5.71 -0.12 16.19
CA ILE A 912 6.39 0.82 17.10
C ILE A 912 7.65 0.15 17.64
N CYS A 913 8.77 0.82 17.49
CA CYS A 913 9.98 0.52 18.25
C CYS A 913 10.01 1.46 19.45
N ALA A 914 9.97 0.93 20.67
CA ALA A 914 10.13 1.71 21.89
C ALA A 914 11.49 1.38 22.52
N MET A 915 12.27 2.38 22.92
CA MET A 915 13.63 2.14 23.41
C MET A 915 14.06 3.16 24.45
N LYS A 916 15.13 2.84 25.15
CA LYS A 916 15.76 3.76 26.09
C LYS A 916 16.43 4.93 25.37
N GLU A 917 16.58 6.04 26.09
CA GLU A 917 17.19 7.28 25.57
C GLU A 917 18.64 7.06 25.11
N GLU A 918 19.38 6.11 25.66
CA GLU A 918 20.75 5.80 25.22
C GLU A 918 20.80 5.30 23.76
N LEU A 919 19.74 4.63 23.31
CA LEU A 919 19.59 4.12 21.95
C LEU A 919 19.07 5.17 20.96
N ARG A 920 18.74 6.37 21.43
CA ARG A 920 18.15 7.46 20.62
C ARG A 920 19.03 7.93 19.47
N ILE A 921 18.48 7.99 18.26
CA ILE A 921 19.12 8.64 17.11
C ILE A 921 18.48 10.02 16.88
N SER A 922 19.19 11.08 17.27
CA SER A 922 18.69 12.47 17.20
C SER A 922 18.47 12.98 15.77
N ASP A 923 19.23 12.48 14.80
CA ASP A 923 19.10 12.78 13.37
C ASP A 923 18.55 11.55 12.61
N PRO A 924 17.24 11.29 12.72
CA PRO A 924 16.60 10.03 12.33
C PRO A 924 16.37 9.91 10.83
N LEU A 925 16.91 10.80 9.98
CA LEU A 925 16.69 10.76 8.51
C LEU A 925 16.97 9.38 7.89
N MET A 926 17.64 8.54 8.67
CA MET A 926 18.05 7.16 8.43
C MET A 926 17.21 6.04 9.02
N MET A 927 16.38 6.39 10.01
CA MET A 927 15.45 5.51 10.70
C MET A 927 14.04 5.63 10.14
N ILE A 928 13.73 6.78 9.55
CA ILE A 928 12.45 7.10 8.93
C ILE A 928 12.35 6.40 7.58
N SER A 929 11.34 5.59 7.32
CA SER A 929 11.04 5.10 5.97
C SER A 929 10.22 6.15 5.19
N THR A 930 10.28 6.10 3.85
CA THR A 930 9.37 6.93 3.02
C THR A 930 7.90 6.48 3.13
N TRP A 931 7.64 5.45 3.93
CA TRP A 931 6.35 4.89 4.29
C TRP A 931 6.52 4.38 5.73
N ASP A 932 6.07 5.14 6.73
CA ASP A 932 6.23 4.83 8.17
C ASP A 932 4.85 4.57 8.80
N GLY A 933 4.15 3.61 8.22
CA GLY A 933 2.86 3.13 8.70
C GLY A 933 1.63 3.86 8.19
N ASP A 934 0.50 3.50 8.80
CA ASP A 934 -0.86 3.84 8.42
C ASP A 934 -1.64 4.35 9.64
N GLU A 935 -2.20 5.56 9.54
CA GLU A 935 -2.86 6.21 10.68
C GLU A 935 -4.09 5.43 11.15
N TYR A 936 -4.83 4.84 10.21
CA TYR A 936 -5.98 4.02 10.55
C TYR A 936 -5.57 2.79 11.37
N SER A 937 -4.46 2.14 11.02
CA SER A 937 -3.91 1.02 11.77
C SER A 937 -3.50 1.42 13.21
N LEU A 938 -2.99 2.63 13.42
CA LEU A 938 -2.73 3.16 14.77
C LEU A 938 -4.03 3.38 15.55
N VAL A 939 -5.00 4.05 14.91
CA VAL A 939 -6.30 4.37 15.53
C VAL A 939 -7.04 3.10 15.95
N SER A 940 -7.10 2.10 15.06
CA SER A 940 -7.78 0.84 15.35
C SER A 940 -7.12 0.09 16.50
N SER A 941 -5.79 0.08 16.55
CA SER A 941 -5.03 -0.56 17.62
C SER A 941 -5.20 0.15 18.98
N VAL A 942 -5.14 1.48 19.02
CA VAL A 942 -5.37 2.24 20.26
C VAL A 942 -6.81 2.12 20.73
N HIS A 943 -7.78 2.10 19.82
CA HIS A 943 -9.19 1.89 20.18
C HIS A 943 -9.41 0.50 20.79
N ALA A 944 -8.78 -0.54 20.23
CA ALA A 944 -8.82 -1.90 20.77
C ALA A 944 -8.24 -2.00 22.20
N LEU A 945 -7.22 -1.19 22.52
CA LEU A 945 -6.67 -1.12 23.89
C LEU A 945 -7.62 -0.47 24.89
N GLU A 946 -8.44 0.48 24.43
CA GLU A 946 -9.37 1.24 25.28
C GLU A 946 -10.70 0.50 25.50
N SER A 947 -11.09 -0.40 24.61
CA SER A 947 -12.28 -1.22 24.74
C SER A 947 -12.14 -2.28 25.83
N ASP A 948 -13.11 -2.35 26.75
CA ASP A 948 -13.05 -3.17 27.95
C ASP A 948 -13.02 -4.69 27.65
N PRO A 949 -11.91 -5.40 27.96
CA PRO A 949 -11.81 -6.83 27.71
C PRO A 949 -12.67 -7.68 28.67
N THR A 950 -13.27 -7.11 29.71
CA THR A 950 -14.24 -7.86 30.54
C THR A 950 -15.51 -8.24 29.75
N LYS A 951 -15.83 -7.54 28.65
CA LYS A 951 -16.87 -7.96 27.69
C LYS A 951 -16.41 -9.04 26.71
N LEU A 952 -15.09 -9.24 26.56
CA LEU A 952 -14.52 -10.33 25.76
C LEU A 952 -14.55 -11.65 26.55
N ASN A 953 -14.32 -11.63 27.86
CA ASN A 953 -14.25 -12.83 28.69
C ASN A 953 -15.58 -13.60 28.88
N GLU A 954 -16.75 -12.98 28.69
CA GLU A 954 -18.03 -13.68 28.90
C GLU A 954 -18.38 -14.70 27.79
N ASN A 955 -17.71 -14.65 26.62
CA ASN A 955 -17.97 -15.57 25.50
C ASN A 955 -16.78 -16.48 25.12
N HIS A 956 -15.65 -16.40 25.82
CA HIS A 956 -14.43 -17.12 25.46
C HIS A 956 -14.16 -18.31 26.38
N LYS A 957 -14.97 -19.36 26.25
CA LYS A 957 -14.47 -20.73 26.43
C LYS A 957 -13.78 -21.14 25.12
N LEU A 958 -12.59 -21.72 25.22
CA LEU A 958 -11.83 -22.37 24.14
C LEU A 958 -12.71 -23.35 23.35
N ASN A 959 -13.42 -22.86 22.33
CA ASN A 959 -14.35 -23.65 21.51
C ASN A 959 -13.71 -24.05 20.17
N ASP A 960 -12.52 -24.67 20.22
CA ASP A 960 -11.88 -25.31 19.06
C ASP A 960 -12.24 -26.79 18.89
N ILE A 961 -13.40 -27.16 19.45
CA ILE A 961 -13.94 -28.51 19.41
C ILE A 961 -15.38 -28.41 18.90
N GLU A 962 -15.67 -28.99 17.73
CA GLU A 962 -17.05 -29.24 17.29
C GLU A 962 -17.44 -30.69 17.56
N TYR A 963 -18.56 -30.87 18.27
CA TYR A 963 -19.18 -32.17 18.49
C TYR A 963 -20.22 -32.44 17.40
N LEU A 964 -20.09 -33.56 16.70
CA LEU A 964 -21.05 -34.06 15.71
C LEU A 964 -21.49 -35.46 16.16
N GLY A 965 -22.50 -35.51 17.04
CA GLY A 965 -22.90 -36.74 17.73
C GLY A 965 -21.81 -37.21 18.71
N ASP A 966 -21.52 -38.51 18.74
CA ASP A 966 -20.45 -39.10 19.57
C ASP A 966 -19.02 -38.86 19.02
N ASN A 967 -18.88 -38.11 17.91
CA ASN A 967 -17.60 -37.83 17.28
C ASN A 967 -17.12 -36.39 17.52
N LEU A 968 -15.85 -36.27 17.90
CA LEU A 968 -15.13 -35.00 18.06
C LEU A 968 -14.45 -34.64 16.72
N ILE A 969 -14.70 -33.44 16.18
CA ILE A 969 -14.01 -32.95 14.98
C ILE A 969 -13.08 -31.80 15.37
N LEU A 970 -11.77 -32.01 15.19
CA LEU A 970 -10.75 -30.96 15.29
C LEU A 970 -10.65 -30.25 13.93
N VAL A 971 -11.01 -28.97 13.87
CA VAL A 971 -11.01 -28.18 12.62
C VAL A 971 -9.93 -27.09 12.71
N GLY A 972 -8.71 -27.39 12.25
CA GLY A 972 -7.62 -26.41 12.13
C GLY A 972 -6.21 -27.00 12.05
N GLU A 973 -5.26 -26.26 11.45
CA GLU A 973 -3.85 -26.68 11.31
C GLU A 973 -3.02 -26.54 12.61
N ASN A 974 -3.55 -25.83 13.61
CA ASN A 974 -2.89 -25.62 14.91
C ASN A 974 -3.65 -26.33 16.05
N ILE A 975 -3.45 -27.64 16.12
CA ILE A 975 -3.76 -28.44 17.31
C ILE A 975 -2.65 -28.21 18.36
N PRO A 976 -2.98 -27.89 19.64
CA PRO A 976 -1.98 -27.80 20.71
C PRO A 976 -1.06 -29.02 20.72
N TYR A 977 0.25 -28.82 20.91
CA TYR A 977 1.25 -29.89 20.80
C TYR A 977 0.94 -31.13 21.68
N ARG A 978 0.26 -30.95 22.82
CA ARG A 978 -0.22 -32.05 23.67
C ARG A 978 -1.28 -32.94 23.00
N LEU A 979 -2.15 -32.39 22.16
CA LEU A 979 -3.16 -33.14 21.39
C LEU A 979 -2.59 -33.75 20.10
N LYS A 980 -1.52 -33.18 19.55
CA LYS A 980 -0.76 -33.80 18.42
C LYS A 980 -0.12 -35.14 18.78
N LYS A 981 0.11 -35.43 20.07
CA LYS A 981 0.60 -36.75 20.52
C LYS A 981 -0.46 -37.85 20.44
N LEU A 982 -1.74 -37.49 20.44
CA LEU A 982 -2.86 -38.44 20.35
C LEU A 982 -3.31 -38.68 18.89
N PHE A 983 -3.04 -37.73 17.98
CA PHE A 983 -3.53 -37.78 16.60
C PHE A 983 -2.44 -37.47 15.57
N SER A 984 -2.17 -38.42 14.68
CA SER A 984 -1.19 -38.29 13.60
C SER A 984 -1.78 -37.50 12.42
N GLY A 985 -1.80 -36.17 12.54
CA GLY A 985 -2.12 -35.24 11.45
C GLY A 985 -3.54 -34.66 11.45
N PRO A 986 -3.91 -33.90 10.42
CA PRO A 986 -5.29 -33.44 10.21
C PRO A 986 -6.18 -34.59 9.67
N GLY A 987 -7.31 -34.86 10.31
CA GLY A 987 -8.24 -35.93 9.90
C GLY A 987 -9.50 -36.03 10.78
N ARG A 988 -10.48 -36.86 10.37
CA ARG A 988 -11.60 -37.28 11.22
C ARG A 988 -11.16 -38.45 12.10
N TYR A 989 -11.25 -38.30 13.41
CA TYR A 989 -10.88 -39.34 14.37
C TYR A 989 -12.12 -39.80 15.15
N SER A 990 -12.37 -41.11 15.16
CA SER A 990 -13.37 -41.75 16.01
C SER A 990 -12.70 -42.07 17.34
N LEU A 991 -13.09 -41.38 18.41
CA LEU A 991 -12.54 -41.59 19.75
C LEU A 991 -13.35 -42.63 20.52
N SER A 992 -12.67 -43.48 21.29
CA SER A 992 -13.32 -44.33 22.28
C SER A 992 -13.78 -43.52 23.50
N ASN A 993 -14.79 -44.00 24.22
CA ASN A 993 -15.28 -43.34 25.45
C ASN A 993 -14.18 -43.10 26.50
N GLY A 994 -13.14 -43.95 26.53
CA GLY A 994 -11.98 -43.76 27.40
C GLY A 994 -11.13 -42.55 27.01
N GLU A 995 -10.91 -42.32 25.71
CA GLU A 995 -10.15 -41.18 25.20
C GLU A 995 -10.93 -39.87 25.33
N ILE A 996 -12.25 -39.90 25.17
CA ILE A 996 -13.14 -38.75 25.43
C ILE A 996 -13.07 -38.34 26.90
N ASN A 997 -13.09 -39.30 27.83
CA ASN A 997 -12.95 -39.00 29.26
C ASN A 997 -11.58 -38.41 29.60
N LEU A 998 -10.50 -38.94 29.02
CA LEU A 998 -9.15 -38.41 29.21
C LEU A 998 -9.02 -36.97 28.66
N LEU A 999 -9.63 -36.71 27.51
CA LEU A 999 -9.70 -35.37 26.90
C LEU A 999 -10.47 -34.39 27.80
N ASN A 1000 -11.60 -34.83 28.35
CA ASN A 1000 -12.45 -34.01 29.22
C ASN A 1000 -11.82 -33.74 30.59
N GLU A 1001 -11.05 -34.67 31.16
CA GLU A 1001 -10.26 -34.41 32.36
C GLU A 1001 -9.17 -33.37 32.09
N HIS A 1002 -8.48 -33.47 30.94
CA HIS A 1002 -7.43 -32.51 30.58
C HIS A 1002 -7.98 -31.12 30.26
N LEU A 1003 -9.18 -31.03 29.67
CA LEU A 1003 -9.87 -29.77 29.43
C LEU A 1003 -10.42 -29.13 30.72
N LYS A 1004 -10.82 -29.95 31.71
CA LYS A 1004 -11.17 -29.47 33.06
C LYS A 1004 -9.98 -28.95 33.84
N GLU A 1005 -8.78 -29.47 33.62
CA GLU A 1005 -7.54 -28.90 34.20
C GLU A 1005 -7.12 -27.58 33.55
N LEU A 1006 -7.62 -27.29 32.34
CA LEU A 1006 -7.32 -26.07 31.57
C LEU A 1006 -8.37 -24.95 31.73
N SER A 1007 -9.55 -25.26 32.28
CA SER A 1007 -10.63 -24.31 32.62
C SER A 1007 -10.58 -23.91 34.08
#